data_AF-A0A2Z4FIX6-F1
#
_entry.id   AF-A0A2Z4FIX6-F1
#
_cell.length_a   1.000
_cell.length_b   1.000
_cell.length_c   1.000
_cell.angle_alpha   90.00
_cell.angle_beta   90.00
_cell.angle_gamma   90.00
#
_symmetry.space_group_name_H-M   'P 1'
#
loop_
_entity.id
_entity.type
_entity.pdbx_description
1 polymer ?
#
loop_
_entity_poly.entity_id
_entity_poly.type
_entity_poly.pdbx_seq_one_letter_code
_entity_poly.pdbx_strand_id
1 'polypeptide(L)'
;MDSQTPQPEAAAQRRQILALVKRVERRVRFQRALERGTAGGVVYLMLMAVVVTLYTTLWMSWDTLVILALALAALPIGMALWGWFSNIDRVALAQRIDRANDLHDRLSTALSLLEAGKDDAFVRAQIRDALAHQDKVDTAIAAPFRRPTDLVPFGIFLVALILLSFFRPPSHTHPLPEPLIIKHDRVLSASTLAIERDRLEQMKKALSDVEDPRVQALLDEMESLLDDVENQEISEKEFLERIDQIEEKYFNTLEDETTEEIADKLKKAAEELEKEASEELKKHEELQEAIDAFKEKDLSKASDALNKLAEKLKDKDISKEDAERLAKLMESFADKIDLEDPALKALAEKHRDLIDSLSKKLDMKGNLSADEKNQLDRAKEKLDDIEKRQKKNQERPANRQLKQIRRNTKDMAKKLKEEGEKGQNTGEKGEKGEQKDPNAKQEGQKDKQGEQSKKGEQGKKGEEKGNDGKEGKDSQDSQKDGQSSPREQAGKMAEDAAEALKKGGEQQKSRELREQAKKQLDQMKETMRRSSPQESDQDGEESEAMRKFLERAKGEQDGEGKEAGANKNKPMDKPGGGDAQEANGAGEGEGNKELGEATKMDSQGKDTKLEGADGDGPTKSEIISAASEEGFATTEYKDVYVDYESVVEEVMDREEVPAGYRYYIKRYFELIKPRD
;
A
#
# COMPACT_ATOMS: atom_id res chain seq x y z
N MET A 1 95.49 49.85 -57.44
CA MET A 1 94.55 50.50 -58.36
C MET A 1 93.50 49.46 -58.68
N ASP A 2 92.23 49.54 -58.28
CA ASP A 2 91.44 50.53 -57.56
C ASP A 2 90.37 49.74 -56.79
N SER A 3 90.33 49.89 -55.46
CA SER A 3 89.21 50.45 -54.70
C SER A 3 87.80 50.22 -55.27
N GLN A 4 87.00 49.53 -54.46
CA GLN A 4 85.59 49.83 -54.20
C GLN A 4 84.60 49.65 -55.36
N THR A 5 84.11 48.42 -55.54
CA THR A 5 82.66 48.06 -55.63
C THR A 5 82.45 46.56 -55.93
N PRO A 6 82.40 45.64 -54.94
CA PRO A 6 81.84 44.30 -55.21
C PRO A 6 80.57 43.97 -54.40
N GLN A 7 80.23 44.75 -53.37
CA GLN A 7 79.07 44.40 -52.52
C GLN A 7 77.70 44.38 -53.22
N PRO A 8 77.35 45.33 -54.13
CA PRO A 8 76.04 45.28 -54.79
C PRO A 8 75.94 44.14 -55.82
N GLU A 9 77.03 43.85 -56.54
CA GLU A 9 77.08 42.74 -57.51
C GLU A 9 77.05 41.37 -56.82
N ALA A 10 77.84 41.16 -55.77
CA ALA A 10 77.82 39.91 -55.00
C ALA A 10 76.45 39.68 -54.33
N ALA A 11 75.82 40.74 -53.83
CA ALA A 11 74.46 40.66 -53.27
C ALA A 11 73.41 40.35 -54.35
N ALA A 12 73.54 40.91 -55.57
CA ALA A 12 72.66 40.61 -56.70
C ALA A 12 72.84 39.17 -57.19
N GLN A 13 74.08 38.70 -57.35
CA GLN A 13 74.44 37.33 -57.73
C GLN A 13 73.93 36.31 -56.69
N ARG A 14 74.10 36.62 -55.40
CA ARG A 14 73.54 35.82 -54.30
C ARG A 14 72.01 35.75 -54.37
N ARG A 15 71.33 36.87 -54.66
CA ARG A 15 69.86 36.87 -54.84
C ARG A 15 69.42 36.02 -56.02
N GLN A 16 70.17 36.00 -57.12
CA GLN A 16 69.88 35.19 -58.31
C GLN A 16 70.01 33.69 -58.03
N ILE A 17 71.14 33.23 -57.47
CA ILE A 17 71.34 31.82 -57.10
C ILE A 17 70.30 31.38 -56.06
N LEU A 18 70.06 32.20 -55.03
CA LEU A 18 69.04 31.91 -54.03
C LEU A 18 67.62 31.90 -54.62
N ALA A 19 67.33 32.68 -55.65
CA ALA A 19 66.01 32.67 -56.29
C ALA A 19 65.73 31.31 -56.98
N LEU A 20 66.72 30.72 -57.63
CA LEU A 20 66.61 29.38 -58.23
C LEU A 20 66.38 28.31 -57.17
N VAL A 21 67.22 28.31 -56.13
CA VAL A 21 67.14 27.36 -55.02
C VAL A 21 65.80 27.51 -54.29
N LYS A 22 65.31 28.74 -54.07
CA LYS A 22 64.01 29.01 -53.45
C LYS A 22 62.82 28.47 -54.26
N ARG A 23 62.89 28.45 -55.61
CA ARG A 23 61.82 27.87 -56.44
C ARG A 23 61.69 26.37 -56.20
N VAL A 24 62.83 25.67 -56.19
CA VAL A 24 62.87 24.23 -55.89
C VAL A 24 62.51 23.98 -54.42
N GLU A 25 62.92 24.87 -53.51
CA GLU A 25 62.64 24.78 -52.08
C GLU A 25 61.13 24.83 -51.83
N ARG A 26 60.42 25.77 -52.44
CA ARG A 26 58.95 25.86 -52.36
C ARG A 26 58.27 24.60 -52.86
N ARG A 27 58.76 24.00 -53.96
CA ARG A 27 58.21 22.74 -54.49
C ARG A 27 58.43 21.56 -53.54
N VAL A 28 59.62 21.45 -52.97
CA VAL A 28 59.93 20.38 -51.98
C VAL A 28 59.14 20.59 -50.68
N ARG A 29 59.00 21.83 -50.20
CA ARG A 29 58.15 22.14 -49.03
C ARG A 29 56.70 21.79 -49.29
N PHE A 30 56.17 22.14 -50.46
CA PHE A 30 54.82 21.80 -50.86
C PHE A 30 54.61 20.28 -50.90
N GLN A 31 55.56 19.55 -51.50
CA GLN A 31 55.49 18.09 -51.55
C GLN A 31 55.54 17.46 -50.14
N ARG A 32 56.45 17.91 -49.25
CA ARG A 32 56.50 17.44 -47.86
C ARG A 32 55.24 17.78 -47.07
N ALA A 33 54.66 18.96 -47.30
CA ALA A 33 53.40 19.37 -46.70
C ALA A 33 52.24 18.48 -47.16
N LEU A 34 52.19 18.13 -48.44
CA LEU A 34 51.21 17.18 -48.97
C LEU A 34 51.41 15.78 -48.39
N GLU A 35 52.64 15.25 -48.38
CA GLU A 35 52.94 13.91 -47.83
C GLU A 35 52.55 13.80 -46.35
N ARG A 36 52.98 14.75 -45.51
CA ARG A 36 52.61 14.75 -44.08
C ARG A 36 51.15 15.08 -43.85
N GLY A 37 50.57 15.97 -44.66
CA GLY A 37 49.15 16.30 -44.61
C GLY A 37 48.26 15.09 -44.92
N THR A 38 48.61 14.29 -45.93
CA THR A 38 47.89 13.05 -46.24
C THR A 38 48.05 12.02 -45.13
N ALA A 39 49.25 11.87 -44.54
CA ALA A 39 49.46 10.98 -43.39
C ALA A 39 48.61 11.41 -42.18
N GLY A 40 48.57 12.70 -41.86
CA GLY A 40 47.70 13.25 -40.81
C GLY A 40 46.21 13.08 -41.14
N GLY A 41 45.85 13.17 -42.42
CA GLY A 41 44.49 12.93 -42.90
C GLY A 41 44.05 11.48 -42.71
N VAL A 42 44.94 10.51 -42.92
CA VAL A 42 44.65 9.09 -42.64
C VAL A 42 44.35 8.89 -41.15
N VAL A 43 45.20 9.43 -40.26
CA VAL A 43 44.98 9.33 -38.81
C VAL A 43 43.67 10.01 -38.39
N TYR A 44 43.37 11.18 -38.97
CA TYR A 44 42.11 11.87 -38.77
C TYR A 44 40.91 10.99 -39.15
N LEU A 45 40.92 10.36 -40.32
CA LEU A 45 39.83 9.49 -40.78
C LEU A 45 39.66 8.26 -39.88
N MET A 46 40.77 7.66 -39.42
CA MET A 46 40.71 6.54 -38.47
C MET A 46 40.06 6.93 -37.15
N LEU A 47 40.44 8.08 -36.59
CA LEU A 47 39.83 8.59 -35.34
C LEU A 47 38.36 8.97 -35.56
N MET A 48 38.04 9.60 -36.70
CA MET A 48 36.67 9.94 -37.06
C MET A 48 35.78 8.71 -37.21
N ALA A 49 36.29 7.57 -37.67
CA ALA A 49 35.52 6.33 -37.71
C ALA A 49 35.07 5.89 -36.31
N VAL A 50 35.93 6.04 -35.30
CA VAL A 50 35.58 5.77 -33.90
C VAL A 50 34.51 6.76 -33.41
N VAL A 51 34.68 8.05 -33.69
CA VAL A 51 33.71 9.10 -33.31
C VAL A 51 32.34 8.86 -33.93
N VAL A 52 32.29 8.55 -35.23
CA VAL A 52 31.03 8.25 -35.93
C VAL A 52 30.39 6.99 -35.35
N THR A 53 31.16 5.97 -35.00
CA THR A 53 30.63 4.77 -34.34
C THR A 53 29.99 5.10 -32.99
N LEU A 54 30.65 5.92 -32.16
CA LEU A 54 30.12 6.34 -30.86
C LEU A 54 28.84 7.18 -30.99
N TYR A 55 28.75 8.00 -32.04
CA TYR A 55 27.54 8.74 -32.36
C TYR A 55 26.41 7.83 -32.83
N THR A 56 26.70 6.87 -33.74
CA THR A 56 25.67 5.95 -34.24
C THR A 56 25.17 4.97 -33.19
N THR A 57 25.97 4.64 -32.17
CA THR A 57 25.53 3.86 -31.01
C THR A 57 24.82 4.69 -29.93
N LEU A 58 24.56 5.99 -30.16
CA LEU A 58 23.91 6.92 -29.22
C LEU A 58 24.67 7.16 -27.90
N TRP A 59 25.98 6.91 -27.88
CA TRP A 59 26.83 7.25 -26.71
C TRP A 59 27.21 8.74 -26.69
N MET A 60 26.97 9.46 -27.79
CA MET A 60 27.44 10.82 -28.01
C MET A 60 26.37 11.67 -28.71
N SER A 61 26.23 12.94 -28.29
CA SER A 61 25.31 13.91 -28.91
C SER A 61 25.87 14.47 -30.22
N TRP A 62 25.02 15.10 -31.03
CA TRP A 62 25.46 15.78 -32.25
C TRP A 62 26.50 16.88 -31.99
N ASP A 63 26.32 17.66 -30.93
CA ASP A 63 27.22 18.77 -30.58
C ASP A 63 28.63 18.28 -30.24
N THR A 64 28.72 17.17 -29.51
CA THR A 64 29.99 16.57 -29.10
C THR A 64 30.74 15.95 -30.29
N LEU A 65 30.01 15.37 -31.26
CA LEU A 65 30.59 14.94 -32.54
C LEU A 65 31.23 16.11 -33.28
N VAL A 66 30.52 17.24 -33.43
CA VAL A 66 31.02 18.39 -34.20
C VAL A 66 32.28 18.98 -33.56
N ILE A 67 32.29 19.12 -32.23
CA ILE A 67 33.46 19.62 -31.48
C ILE A 67 34.66 18.70 -31.70
N LEU A 68 34.48 17.38 -31.57
CA LEU A 68 35.56 16.41 -31.71
C LEU A 68 36.06 16.34 -33.16
N ALA A 69 35.16 16.43 -34.15
CA ALA A 69 35.51 16.47 -35.56
C ALA A 69 36.38 17.70 -35.90
N LEU A 70 36.03 18.88 -35.37
CA LEU A 70 36.82 20.10 -35.52
C LEU A 70 38.17 20.02 -34.81
N ALA A 71 38.20 19.47 -33.59
CA ALA A 71 39.43 19.29 -32.83
C ALA A 71 40.41 18.34 -33.57
N LEU A 72 39.90 17.22 -34.08
CA LEU A 72 40.70 16.24 -34.83
C LEU A 72 41.15 16.79 -36.19
N ALA A 73 40.38 17.68 -36.83
CA ALA A 73 40.76 18.32 -38.10
C ALA A 73 42.04 19.17 -37.99
N ALA A 74 42.45 19.57 -36.78
CA ALA A 74 43.73 20.24 -36.55
C ALA A 74 44.94 19.33 -36.86
N LEU A 75 44.80 17.99 -36.82
CA LEU A 75 45.88 17.03 -37.07
C LEU A 75 46.45 17.10 -38.49
N PRO A 76 45.66 16.95 -39.58
CA PRO A 76 46.18 17.06 -40.94
C PRO A 76 46.77 18.45 -41.22
N ILE A 77 46.17 19.51 -40.66
CA ILE A 77 46.67 20.88 -40.80
C ILE A 77 48.03 21.01 -40.11
N GLY A 78 48.14 20.56 -38.85
CA GLY A 78 49.38 20.60 -38.08
C GLY A 78 50.50 19.80 -38.75
N MET A 79 50.20 18.59 -39.24
CA MET A 79 51.16 17.75 -39.97
C MET A 79 51.60 18.40 -41.30
N ALA A 80 50.69 19.03 -42.04
CA ALA A 80 51.02 19.75 -43.26
C ALA A 80 51.90 20.97 -42.99
N LEU A 81 51.59 21.76 -41.95
CA LEU A 81 52.40 22.90 -41.52
C LEU A 81 53.79 22.45 -41.05
N TRP A 82 53.88 21.35 -40.30
CA TRP A 82 55.17 20.76 -39.92
C TRP A 82 55.95 20.27 -41.15
N GLY A 83 55.26 19.69 -42.14
CA GLY A 83 55.75 19.44 -43.51
C GLY A 83 56.43 20.65 -44.12
N TRP A 84 55.69 21.75 -44.17
CA TRP A 84 56.07 23.01 -44.80
C TRP A 84 57.23 23.75 -44.10
N PHE A 85 57.22 23.76 -42.76
CA PHE A 85 58.18 24.48 -41.93
C PHE A 85 59.40 23.65 -41.54
N SER A 86 59.42 22.35 -41.83
CA SER A 86 60.59 21.52 -41.56
C SER A 86 61.85 22.05 -42.24
N ASN A 87 62.97 22.03 -41.52
CA ASN A 87 64.24 22.53 -42.01
C ASN A 87 64.65 21.81 -43.31
N ILE A 88 65.08 22.58 -44.29
CA ILE A 88 65.62 22.10 -45.57
C ILE A 88 67.02 22.67 -45.71
N ASP A 89 67.98 21.78 -45.89
CA ASP A 89 69.33 22.17 -46.26
C ASP A 89 69.34 22.68 -47.71
N ARG A 90 69.70 23.96 -47.86
CA ARG A 90 69.74 24.65 -49.15
C ARG A 90 70.91 24.18 -50.01
N VAL A 91 72.01 23.76 -49.39
CA VAL A 91 73.19 23.24 -50.11
C VAL A 91 72.86 21.86 -50.68
N ALA A 92 72.23 20.99 -49.90
CA ALA A 92 71.72 19.70 -50.40
C ALA A 92 70.70 19.88 -51.55
N LEU A 93 69.87 20.92 -51.49
CA LEU A 93 68.95 21.25 -52.56
C LEU A 93 69.67 21.72 -53.82
N ALA A 94 70.71 22.54 -53.69
CA ALA A 94 71.56 22.96 -54.80
C ALA A 94 72.30 21.76 -55.42
N GLN A 95 72.81 20.82 -54.62
CA GLN A 95 73.41 19.57 -55.12
C GLN A 95 72.41 18.73 -55.91
N ARG A 96 71.14 18.69 -55.45
CA ARG A 96 70.07 18.01 -56.19
C ARG A 96 69.78 18.67 -57.54
N ILE A 97 69.84 20.00 -57.61
CA ILE A 97 69.70 20.75 -58.87
C ILE A 97 70.88 20.45 -59.79
N ASP A 98 72.11 20.45 -59.25
CA ASP A 98 73.33 20.19 -60.01
C ASP A 98 73.31 18.80 -60.64
N ARG A 99 72.96 17.76 -59.87
CA ARG A 99 72.87 16.37 -60.37
C ARG A 99 71.78 16.19 -61.41
N ALA A 100 70.66 16.88 -61.27
CA ALA A 100 69.52 16.74 -62.19
C ALA A 100 69.74 17.44 -63.53
N ASN A 101 70.61 18.46 -63.58
CA ASN A 101 70.89 19.27 -64.77
C ASN A 101 72.33 19.12 -65.27
N ASP A 102 73.07 18.12 -64.77
CA ASP A 102 74.47 17.84 -65.12
C ASP A 102 75.43 19.03 -64.95
N LEU A 103 75.26 19.81 -63.87
CA LEU A 103 76.03 21.03 -63.61
C LEU A 103 77.32 20.79 -62.80
N HIS A 104 77.70 19.54 -62.53
CA HIS A 104 78.98 19.17 -61.89
C HIS A 104 79.29 19.96 -60.60
N ASP A 105 78.32 20.04 -59.67
CA ASP A 105 78.41 20.75 -58.39
C ASP A 105 78.67 22.27 -58.47
N ARG A 106 78.47 22.90 -59.63
CA ARG A 106 78.72 24.35 -59.82
C ARG A 106 77.81 25.21 -58.94
N LEU A 107 76.50 24.94 -58.86
CA LEU A 107 75.57 25.75 -58.06
C LEU A 107 75.73 25.51 -56.55
N SER A 108 75.94 24.26 -56.14
CA SER A 108 76.15 23.88 -54.73
C SER A 108 77.46 24.41 -54.18
N THR A 109 78.55 24.34 -54.95
CA THR A 109 79.85 24.93 -54.59
C THR A 109 79.74 26.45 -54.51
N ALA A 110 79.10 27.09 -55.50
CA ALA A 110 78.88 28.54 -55.48
C ALA A 110 78.03 28.99 -54.27
N LEU A 111 76.96 28.25 -53.94
CA LEU A 111 76.11 28.56 -52.78
C LEU A 111 76.86 28.35 -51.44
N SER A 112 77.61 27.26 -51.30
CA SER A 112 78.41 26.96 -50.11
C SER A 112 79.48 28.03 -49.86
N LEU A 113 80.18 28.47 -50.92
CA LEU A 113 81.18 29.54 -50.84
C LEU A 113 80.53 30.90 -50.51
N LEU A 114 79.34 31.18 -51.04
CA LEU A 114 78.56 32.37 -50.71
C LEU A 114 78.07 32.39 -49.25
N GLU A 115 77.68 31.23 -48.70
CA GLU A 115 77.27 31.11 -47.30
C GLU A 115 78.45 31.18 -46.32
N ALA A 116 79.63 30.71 -46.74
CA ALA A 116 80.88 30.83 -45.98
C ALA A 116 81.44 32.28 -45.91
N GLY A 117 80.87 33.22 -46.66
CA GLY A 117 81.24 34.65 -46.62
C GLY A 117 82.63 34.97 -47.16
N LYS A 118 83.24 34.09 -47.98
CA LYS A 118 84.56 34.32 -48.58
C LYS A 118 84.43 35.14 -49.87
N ASP A 119 85.29 36.16 -50.05
CA ASP A 119 85.27 37.05 -51.22
C ASP A 119 86.64 37.13 -51.92
N ASP A 120 87.10 35.97 -52.43
CA ASP A 120 88.36 35.86 -53.18
C ASP A 120 88.12 35.88 -54.68
N ALA A 121 89.17 36.17 -55.46
CA ALA A 121 89.09 36.17 -56.93
C ALA A 121 88.62 34.83 -57.50
N PHE A 122 89.01 33.72 -56.85
CA PHE A 122 88.55 32.37 -57.17
C PHE A 122 87.03 32.20 -56.90
N VAL A 123 86.54 32.69 -55.75
CA VAL A 123 85.11 32.60 -55.39
C VAL A 123 84.26 33.38 -56.39
N ARG A 124 84.68 34.58 -56.78
CA ARG A 124 83.99 35.38 -57.81
C ARG A 124 83.98 34.70 -59.18
N ALA A 125 85.05 34.00 -59.55
CA ALA A 125 85.10 33.22 -60.79
C ALA A 125 84.13 32.03 -60.74
N GLN A 126 84.07 31.30 -59.63
CA GLN A 126 83.15 30.16 -59.45
C GLN A 126 81.67 30.59 -59.48
N ILE A 127 81.33 31.71 -58.83
CA ILE A 127 79.96 32.26 -58.84
C ILE A 127 79.58 32.69 -60.27
N ARG A 128 80.50 33.34 -61.00
CA ARG A 128 80.27 33.75 -62.38
C ARG A 128 80.07 32.56 -63.31
N ASP A 129 80.87 31.50 -63.13
CA ASP A 129 80.73 30.25 -63.90
C ASP A 129 79.38 29.55 -63.64
N ALA A 130 78.95 29.50 -62.37
CA ALA A 130 77.65 28.96 -62.00
C ALA A 130 76.48 29.75 -62.59
N LEU A 131 76.57 31.09 -62.59
CA LEU A 131 75.55 31.97 -63.19
C LEU A 131 75.52 31.91 -64.72
N ALA A 132 76.66 31.69 -65.38
CA ALA A 132 76.72 31.52 -66.83
C ALA A 132 75.92 30.29 -67.33
N HIS A 133 75.68 29.32 -66.44
CA HIS A 133 74.91 28.12 -66.73
C HIS A 133 73.48 28.16 -66.16
N GLN A 134 73.06 29.28 -65.56
CA GLN A 134 71.75 29.43 -64.92
C GLN A 134 70.57 29.20 -65.88
N ASP A 135 70.68 29.64 -67.14
CA ASP A 135 69.58 29.54 -68.11
C ASP A 135 69.33 28.08 -68.57
N LYS A 136 70.30 27.18 -68.33
CA LYS A 136 70.17 25.74 -68.61
C LYS A 136 69.53 24.95 -67.47
N VAL A 137 69.19 25.60 -66.36
CA VAL A 137 68.64 24.95 -65.16
C VAL A 137 67.15 24.70 -65.31
N ASP A 138 66.74 23.44 -65.46
CA ASP A 138 65.34 23.04 -65.30
C ASP A 138 65.04 22.62 -63.85
N THR A 139 64.29 23.46 -63.17
CA THR A 139 63.82 23.23 -61.79
C THR A 139 62.76 22.13 -61.67
N ALA A 140 62.08 21.74 -62.76
CA ALA A 140 61.08 20.67 -62.77
C ALA A 140 61.72 19.29 -62.71
N ILE A 141 62.85 19.10 -63.40
CA ILE A 141 63.61 17.85 -63.39
C ILE A 141 64.27 17.63 -62.02
N ALA A 142 64.74 18.71 -61.37
CA ALA A 142 65.35 18.64 -60.05
C ALA A 142 64.38 18.18 -58.95
N ALA A 143 63.12 18.62 -59.00
CA ALA A 143 62.09 18.24 -58.03
C ALA A 143 60.77 17.89 -58.74
N PRO A 144 60.66 16.67 -59.32
CA PRO A 144 59.43 16.22 -59.96
C PRO A 144 58.34 16.00 -58.91
N PHE A 145 57.10 16.35 -59.26
CA PHE A 145 55.96 16.12 -58.40
C PHE A 145 55.69 14.62 -58.26
N ARG A 146 55.75 14.09 -57.03
CA ARG A 146 55.39 12.71 -56.72
C ARG A 146 54.04 12.68 -56.03
N ARG A 147 53.22 11.68 -56.35
CA ARG A 147 51.97 11.43 -55.61
C ARG A 147 52.33 11.07 -54.16
N PRO A 148 51.61 11.60 -53.15
CA PRO A 148 51.82 11.21 -51.76
C PRO A 148 51.64 9.69 -51.60
N THR A 149 52.53 9.06 -50.83
CA THR A 149 52.48 7.61 -50.58
C THR A 149 51.16 7.19 -49.94
N ASP A 150 50.63 8.04 -49.05
CA ASP A 150 49.43 7.75 -48.26
C ASP A 150 48.12 8.13 -48.97
N LEU A 151 48.15 8.46 -50.25
CA LEU A 151 46.95 8.85 -51.00
C LEU A 151 45.95 7.68 -51.13
N VAL A 152 46.46 6.46 -51.32
CA VAL A 152 45.64 5.24 -51.42
C VAL A 152 44.98 4.91 -50.08
N PRO A 153 45.70 4.78 -48.95
CA PRO A 153 45.04 4.52 -47.66
C PRO A 153 44.08 5.66 -47.26
N PHE A 154 44.41 6.92 -47.58
CA PHE A 154 43.48 8.04 -47.37
C PHE A 154 42.15 7.82 -48.09
N GLY A 155 42.19 7.43 -49.37
CA GLY A 155 40.98 7.11 -50.14
C GLY A 155 40.20 5.92 -49.56
N ILE A 156 40.89 4.86 -49.13
CA ILE A 156 40.28 3.68 -48.51
C ILE A 156 39.54 4.06 -47.22
N PHE A 157 40.19 4.78 -46.31
CA PHE A 157 39.56 5.19 -45.05
C PHE A 157 38.43 6.20 -45.26
N LEU A 158 38.53 7.06 -46.29
CA LEU A 158 37.46 7.97 -46.64
C LEU A 158 36.21 7.20 -47.09
N VAL A 159 36.37 6.21 -47.97
CA VAL A 159 35.27 5.35 -48.41
C VAL A 159 34.72 4.53 -47.24
N ALA A 160 35.58 3.98 -46.38
CA ALA A 160 35.15 3.22 -45.20
C ALA A 160 34.33 4.08 -44.23
N LEU A 161 34.74 5.33 -43.99
CA LEU A 161 34.00 6.28 -43.15
C LEU A 161 32.62 6.61 -43.74
N ILE A 162 32.55 6.81 -45.07
CA ILE A 162 31.29 7.05 -45.77
C ILE A 162 30.36 5.83 -45.60
N LEU A 163 30.86 4.61 -45.85
CA LEU A 163 30.08 3.37 -45.69
C LEU A 163 29.60 3.18 -44.24
N LEU A 164 30.47 3.45 -43.25
CA LEU A 164 30.11 3.39 -41.84
C LEU A 164 28.98 4.37 -41.48
N SER A 165 28.95 5.56 -42.09
CA SER A 165 27.87 6.53 -41.88
C SER A 165 26.51 6.05 -42.42
N PHE A 166 26.48 5.11 -43.38
CA PHE A 166 25.25 4.50 -43.88
C PHE A 166 24.83 3.28 -43.06
N PHE A 167 25.77 2.60 -42.41
CA PHE A 167 25.49 1.45 -41.55
C PHE A 167 25.07 1.93 -40.15
N ARG A 168 23.78 1.87 -39.84
CA ARG A 168 23.28 2.09 -38.48
C ARG A 168 23.37 0.77 -37.70
N PRO A 169 24.30 0.60 -36.74
CA PRO A 169 24.29 -0.56 -35.87
C PRO A 169 22.95 -0.62 -35.10
N PRO A 170 22.47 -1.82 -34.73
CA PRO A 170 21.25 -1.97 -33.96
C PRO A 170 21.37 -1.18 -32.64
N SER A 171 20.39 -0.33 -32.38
CA SER A 171 20.34 0.51 -31.18
C SER A 171 20.23 -0.37 -29.93
N HIS A 172 21.15 -0.20 -28.96
CA HIS A 172 21.01 -0.82 -27.64
C HIS A 172 19.91 -0.17 -26.79
N THR A 173 19.36 0.96 -27.24
CA THR A 173 18.20 1.63 -26.66
C THR A 173 16.94 1.20 -27.39
N HIS A 174 16.62 -0.10 -27.35
CA HIS A 174 15.22 -0.46 -27.50
C HIS A 174 14.50 0.05 -26.24
N PRO A 175 13.34 0.71 -26.35
CA PRO A 175 12.47 0.83 -25.19
C PRO A 175 12.33 -0.58 -24.61
N LEU A 176 12.43 -0.70 -23.28
CA LEU A 176 12.01 -1.94 -22.63
C LEU A 176 10.65 -2.31 -23.26
N PRO A 177 10.45 -3.58 -23.67
CA PRO A 177 9.11 -3.99 -24.08
C PRO A 177 8.13 -3.50 -23.00
N GLU A 178 6.96 -3.02 -23.43
CA GLU A 178 5.91 -2.64 -22.49
C GLU A 178 5.83 -3.72 -21.41
N PRO A 179 5.77 -3.34 -20.11
CA PRO A 179 5.73 -4.33 -19.05
C PRO A 179 4.64 -5.33 -19.41
N LEU A 180 4.97 -6.62 -19.37
CA LEU A 180 4.00 -7.67 -19.62
C LEU A 180 2.82 -7.42 -18.67
N ILE A 181 1.71 -6.92 -19.21
CA ILE A 181 0.45 -6.89 -18.49
C ILE A 181 0.02 -8.35 -18.45
N ILE A 182 0.35 -9.03 -17.36
CA ILE A 182 -0.13 -10.38 -17.09
C ILE A 182 -1.63 -10.22 -16.87
N LYS A 183 -2.42 -10.37 -17.93
CA LYS A 183 -3.86 -10.52 -17.79
C LYS A 183 -4.09 -11.92 -17.28
N HIS A 184 -4.60 -12.03 -16.06
CA HIS A 184 -4.95 -13.32 -15.49
C HIS A 184 -6.23 -13.85 -16.16
N ASP A 185 -6.40 -15.17 -16.15
CA ASP A 185 -7.66 -15.78 -16.55
C ASP A 185 -8.80 -15.24 -15.69
N ARG A 186 -10.02 -15.21 -16.24
CA ARG A 186 -11.19 -14.69 -15.52
C ARG A 186 -11.41 -15.49 -14.24
N VAL A 187 -11.27 -14.81 -13.11
CA VAL A 187 -11.53 -15.35 -11.78
C VAL A 187 -13.03 -15.63 -11.64
N LEU A 188 -13.89 -14.62 -11.80
CA LEU A 188 -15.35 -14.76 -11.79
C LEU A 188 -15.95 -14.65 -13.20
N SER A 189 -17.07 -15.36 -13.44
CA SER A 189 -17.87 -15.13 -14.66
C SER A 189 -18.53 -13.75 -14.61
N ALA A 190 -18.84 -13.18 -15.79
CA ALA A 190 -19.47 -11.86 -15.88
C ALA A 190 -20.83 -11.80 -15.18
N SER A 191 -21.59 -12.90 -15.20
CA SER A 191 -22.88 -13.02 -14.49
C SER A 191 -22.71 -13.06 -12.98
N THR A 192 -21.73 -13.82 -12.47
CA THR A 192 -21.44 -13.90 -11.03
C THR A 192 -20.94 -12.56 -10.50
N LEU A 193 -20.03 -11.91 -11.23
CA LEU A 193 -19.53 -10.58 -10.89
C LEU A 193 -20.64 -9.54 -10.79
N ALA A 194 -21.61 -9.56 -11.73
CA ALA A 194 -22.76 -8.66 -11.70
C ALA A 194 -23.66 -8.90 -10.47
N ILE A 195 -23.91 -10.15 -10.10
CA ILE A 195 -24.69 -10.51 -8.91
C ILE A 195 -23.99 -10.01 -7.64
N GLU A 196 -22.67 -10.17 -7.55
CA GLU A 196 -21.89 -9.73 -6.38
C GLU A 196 -21.82 -8.20 -6.26
N ARG A 197 -21.70 -7.48 -7.40
CA ARG A 197 -21.81 -6.02 -7.46
C ARG A 197 -23.18 -5.53 -6.99
N ASP A 198 -24.27 -6.15 -7.47
CA ASP A 198 -25.62 -5.78 -7.05
C ASP A 198 -25.87 -6.04 -5.56
N ARG A 199 -25.32 -7.14 -5.00
CA ARG A 199 -25.37 -7.43 -3.56
C ARG A 199 -24.59 -6.38 -2.75
N LEU A 200 -23.40 -6.01 -3.22
CA LEU A 200 -22.60 -4.96 -2.60
C LEU A 200 -23.32 -3.60 -2.63
N GLU A 201 -23.97 -3.25 -3.74
CA GLU A 201 -24.76 -2.02 -3.87
C GLU A 201 -25.98 -2.04 -2.93
N GLN A 202 -26.68 -3.18 -2.82
CA GLN A 202 -27.78 -3.35 -1.87
C GLN A 202 -27.32 -3.20 -0.43
N MET A 203 -26.17 -3.77 -0.07
CA MET A 203 -25.56 -3.52 1.23
C MET A 203 -25.29 -2.02 1.38
N LYS A 204 -24.54 -1.38 0.49
CA LYS A 204 -24.23 0.06 0.56
C LYS A 204 -25.48 0.94 0.75
N LYS A 205 -26.60 0.61 0.10
CA LYS A 205 -27.90 1.29 0.25
C LYS A 205 -28.60 1.02 1.59
N ALA A 206 -28.61 -0.22 2.06
CA ALA A 206 -29.16 -0.56 3.38
C ALA A 206 -28.38 0.09 4.53
N LEU A 207 -27.24 0.70 4.24
CA LEU A 207 -26.20 1.06 5.20
C LEU A 207 -25.76 2.53 5.11
N SER A 208 -26.49 3.37 4.38
CA SER A 208 -26.30 4.82 4.41
C SER A 208 -26.43 5.39 5.83
N ASP A 209 -27.14 4.69 6.70
CA ASP A 209 -27.53 5.16 8.02
C ASP A 209 -26.58 4.67 9.14
N VAL A 210 -25.58 3.83 8.81
CA VAL A 210 -24.61 3.31 9.77
C VAL A 210 -23.29 4.06 9.61
N GLU A 211 -23.02 5.00 10.53
CA GLU A 211 -21.77 5.80 10.57
C GLU A 211 -20.61 5.05 11.25
N ASP A 212 -20.33 3.78 10.90
CA ASP A 212 -19.11 3.08 11.32
C ASP A 212 -18.04 3.15 10.21
N PRO A 213 -16.93 3.88 10.39
CA PRO A 213 -15.84 3.95 9.41
C PRO A 213 -15.28 2.59 8.99
N ARG A 214 -15.36 1.58 9.88
CA ARG A 214 -14.85 0.23 9.60
C ARG A 214 -15.72 -0.53 8.63
N VAL A 215 -17.03 -0.33 8.72
CA VAL A 215 -18.00 -0.90 7.79
C VAL A 215 -17.82 -0.30 6.41
N GLN A 216 -17.66 1.03 6.34
CA GLN A 216 -17.40 1.72 5.07
C GLN A 216 -16.10 1.22 4.44
N ALA A 217 -15.02 1.12 5.22
CA ALA A 217 -13.75 0.58 4.74
C ALA A 217 -13.85 -0.90 4.27
N LEU A 218 -14.66 -1.72 4.94
CA LEU A 218 -14.92 -3.10 4.49
C LEU A 218 -15.63 -3.11 3.13
N LEU A 219 -16.69 -2.31 2.97
CA LEU A 219 -17.43 -2.22 1.70
C LEU A 219 -16.55 -1.69 0.56
N ASP A 220 -15.71 -0.69 0.84
CA ASP A 220 -14.78 -0.13 -0.14
C ASP A 220 -13.70 -1.15 -0.54
N GLU A 221 -13.19 -1.96 0.40
CA GLU A 221 -12.24 -3.05 0.09
C GLU A 221 -12.90 -4.18 -0.70
N MET A 222 -14.17 -4.50 -0.45
CA MET A 222 -14.95 -5.43 -1.27
C MET A 222 -15.21 -4.87 -2.68
N GLU A 223 -15.49 -3.57 -2.80
CA GLU A 223 -15.68 -2.89 -4.10
C GLU A 223 -14.40 -2.96 -4.93
N SER A 224 -13.27 -2.58 -4.33
CA SER A 224 -11.93 -2.69 -4.91
C SER A 224 -11.57 -4.11 -5.33
N LEU A 225 -11.91 -5.12 -4.51
CA LEU A 225 -11.68 -6.52 -4.87
C LEU A 225 -12.46 -6.92 -6.14
N LEU A 226 -13.72 -6.49 -6.27
CA LEU A 226 -14.53 -6.78 -7.46
C LEU A 226 -14.04 -6.01 -8.70
N ASP A 227 -13.56 -4.78 -8.54
CA ASP A 227 -12.95 -3.99 -9.62
C ASP A 227 -11.70 -4.67 -10.17
N ASP A 228 -10.80 -5.15 -9.30
CA ASP A 228 -9.57 -5.85 -9.69
C ASP A 228 -9.87 -7.19 -10.40
N VAL A 229 -10.95 -7.87 -10.01
CA VAL A 229 -11.44 -9.06 -10.72
C VAL A 229 -12.00 -8.70 -12.10
N GLU A 230 -12.77 -7.62 -12.23
CA GLU A 230 -13.32 -7.15 -13.51
C GLU A 230 -12.21 -6.81 -14.52
N ASN A 231 -11.16 -6.13 -14.03
CA ASN A 231 -10.03 -5.70 -14.84
C ASN A 231 -9.01 -6.82 -15.13
N GLN A 232 -9.22 -8.03 -14.59
CA GLN A 232 -8.31 -9.17 -14.72
C GLN A 232 -6.90 -8.89 -14.15
N GLU A 233 -6.83 -8.04 -13.12
CA GLU A 233 -5.58 -7.60 -12.50
C GLU A 233 -5.05 -8.58 -11.45
N ILE A 234 -5.91 -9.47 -10.94
CA ILE A 234 -5.56 -10.45 -9.91
C ILE A 234 -5.82 -11.89 -10.37
N SER A 235 -4.96 -12.79 -9.91
CA SER A 235 -5.12 -14.24 -10.09
C SER A 235 -6.12 -14.85 -9.10
N GLU A 236 -6.59 -16.09 -9.37
CA GLU A 236 -7.45 -16.85 -8.46
C GLU A 236 -6.86 -16.94 -7.04
N LYS A 237 -5.55 -17.20 -6.96
CA LYS A 237 -4.85 -17.30 -5.68
C LYS A 237 -4.87 -15.96 -4.93
N GLU A 238 -4.60 -14.87 -5.62
CA GLU A 238 -4.60 -13.53 -5.02
C GLU A 238 -6.00 -13.08 -4.63
N PHE A 239 -7.03 -13.47 -5.39
CA PHE A 239 -8.42 -13.24 -5.00
C PHE A 239 -8.77 -13.92 -3.68
N LEU A 240 -8.44 -15.21 -3.53
CA LEU A 240 -8.67 -15.95 -2.29
C LEU A 240 -7.85 -15.38 -1.12
N GLU A 241 -6.60 -14.99 -1.36
CA GLU A 241 -5.75 -14.37 -0.35
C GLU A 241 -6.31 -13.01 0.12
N ARG A 242 -6.84 -12.20 -0.80
CA ARG A 242 -7.50 -10.93 -0.43
C ARG A 242 -8.79 -11.16 0.36
N ILE A 243 -9.59 -12.15 0.01
CA ILE A 243 -10.75 -12.54 0.83
C ILE A 243 -10.30 -12.91 2.25
N ASP A 244 -9.27 -13.75 2.39
CA ASP A 244 -8.75 -14.18 3.69
C ASP A 244 -8.21 -12.98 4.51
N GLN A 245 -7.56 -12.00 3.87
CA GLN A 245 -7.09 -10.77 4.51
C GLN A 245 -8.24 -9.89 4.99
N ILE A 246 -9.30 -9.74 4.18
CA ILE A 246 -10.52 -9.02 4.58
C ILE A 246 -11.18 -9.77 5.75
N GLU A 247 -11.23 -11.11 5.70
CA GLU A 247 -11.76 -11.95 6.77
C GLU A 247 -11.02 -11.74 8.12
N GLU A 248 -9.69 -11.76 8.08
CA GLU A 248 -8.86 -11.58 9.28
C GLU A 248 -8.98 -10.17 9.86
N LYS A 249 -9.01 -9.15 8.98
CA LYS A 249 -8.97 -7.73 9.38
C LYS A 249 -10.29 -7.24 9.98
N TYR A 250 -11.44 -7.69 9.47
CA TYR A 250 -12.73 -7.09 9.82
C TYR A 250 -13.62 -7.96 10.71
N PHE A 251 -13.43 -9.27 10.76
CA PHE A 251 -14.37 -10.18 11.45
C PHE A 251 -13.81 -10.85 12.72
N ASN A 252 -12.49 -10.83 12.95
CA ASN A 252 -11.87 -11.42 14.13
C ASN A 252 -11.53 -10.35 15.20
N THR A 253 -12.52 -9.53 15.62
CA THR A 253 -12.25 -8.42 16.56
C THR A 253 -12.81 -8.65 17.96
N LEU A 254 -12.00 -8.33 18.97
CA LEU A 254 -12.36 -8.43 20.40
C LEU A 254 -13.57 -7.56 20.81
N GLU A 255 -13.93 -6.55 20.01
CA GLU A 255 -15.04 -5.64 20.32
C GLU A 255 -16.41 -6.32 20.17
N ASP A 256 -16.53 -7.25 19.23
CA ASP A 256 -17.76 -8.00 18.96
C ASP A 256 -18.13 -8.90 20.14
N GLU A 257 -17.12 -9.53 20.76
CA GLU A 257 -17.28 -10.33 21.98
C GLU A 257 -17.72 -9.46 23.17
N THR A 258 -17.24 -8.23 23.27
CA THR A 258 -17.58 -7.35 24.41
C THR A 258 -19.03 -6.91 24.40
N THR A 259 -19.58 -6.59 23.23
CA THR A 259 -20.97 -6.14 23.10
C THR A 259 -21.97 -7.28 23.36
N GLU A 260 -21.63 -8.49 22.91
CA GLU A 260 -22.42 -9.68 23.19
C GLU A 260 -22.43 -10.05 24.68
N GLU A 261 -21.27 -9.96 25.35
CA GLU A 261 -21.16 -10.18 26.79
C GLU A 261 -22.02 -9.18 27.59
N ILE A 262 -22.07 -7.92 27.15
CA ILE A 262 -22.93 -6.88 27.75
C ILE A 262 -24.41 -7.25 27.56
N ALA A 263 -24.82 -7.56 26.33
CA ALA A 263 -26.20 -7.91 26.02
C ALA A 263 -26.67 -9.16 26.78
N ASP A 264 -25.80 -10.17 26.93
CA ASP A 264 -26.09 -11.38 27.72
C ASP A 264 -26.30 -11.10 29.21
N LYS A 265 -25.46 -10.24 29.79
CA LYS A 265 -25.55 -9.88 31.21
C LYS A 265 -26.79 -9.02 31.48
N LEU A 266 -27.10 -8.07 30.59
CA LEU A 266 -28.32 -7.26 30.69
C LEU A 266 -29.58 -8.11 30.50
N LYS A 267 -29.57 -9.07 29.57
CA LYS A 267 -30.65 -10.05 29.39
C LYS A 267 -30.92 -10.84 30.67
N LYS A 268 -29.89 -11.39 31.30
CA LYS A 268 -30.04 -12.15 32.56
C LYS A 268 -30.62 -11.28 33.67
N ALA A 269 -30.14 -10.05 33.82
CA ALA A 269 -30.68 -9.10 34.79
C ALA A 269 -32.16 -8.76 34.53
N ALA A 270 -32.54 -8.61 33.26
CA ALA A 270 -33.92 -8.35 32.83
C ALA A 270 -34.86 -9.53 33.12
N GLU A 271 -34.43 -10.76 32.81
CA GLU A 271 -35.20 -11.98 33.10
C GLU A 271 -35.40 -12.21 34.61
N GLU A 272 -34.37 -11.94 35.42
CA GLU A 272 -34.47 -12.04 36.88
C GLU A 272 -35.34 -10.92 37.48
N LEU A 273 -35.33 -9.71 36.91
CA LEU A 273 -36.22 -8.63 37.31
C LEU A 273 -37.68 -8.97 37.04
N GLU A 274 -37.99 -9.49 35.86
CA GLU A 274 -39.35 -9.88 35.50
C GLU A 274 -39.93 -10.95 36.43
N LYS A 275 -39.13 -11.97 36.75
CA LYS A 275 -39.55 -13.06 37.65
C LYS A 275 -39.97 -12.54 39.03
N GLU A 276 -39.31 -11.50 39.52
CA GLU A 276 -39.58 -10.95 40.86
C GLU A 276 -40.63 -9.83 40.85
N ALA A 277 -40.70 -9.03 39.79
CA ALA A 277 -41.47 -7.78 39.76
C ALA A 277 -42.41 -7.62 38.54
N SER A 278 -42.82 -8.72 37.89
CA SER A 278 -43.69 -8.70 36.68
C SER A 278 -44.95 -7.83 36.79
N GLU A 279 -45.68 -7.91 37.92
CA GLU A 279 -46.92 -7.13 38.12
C GLU A 279 -46.66 -5.64 38.41
N GLU A 280 -45.47 -5.28 38.87
CA GLU A 280 -45.06 -3.89 39.08
C GLU A 280 -44.47 -3.28 37.79
N LEU A 281 -43.76 -4.08 36.99
CA LEU A 281 -43.25 -3.71 35.67
C LEU A 281 -44.37 -3.33 34.70
N LYS A 282 -45.48 -4.09 34.67
CA LYS A 282 -46.65 -3.80 33.81
C LYS A 282 -47.31 -2.44 34.06
N LYS A 283 -47.03 -1.80 35.19
CA LYS A 283 -47.56 -0.47 35.53
C LYS A 283 -46.69 0.66 34.99
N HIS A 284 -45.49 0.35 34.49
CA HIS A 284 -44.53 1.28 33.92
C HIS A 284 -44.19 0.82 32.50
N GLU A 285 -45.00 1.25 31.52
CA GLU A 285 -44.93 0.78 30.12
C GLU A 285 -43.55 0.98 29.49
N GLU A 286 -42.87 2.09 29.78
CA GLU A 286 -41.59 2.46 29.18
C GLU A 286 -40.43 1.65 29.78
N LEU A 287 -40.52 1.33 31.07
CA LEU A 287 -39.57 0.42 31.71
C LEU A 287 -39.80 -1.01 31.23
N GLN A 288 -41.05 -1.42 31.05
CA GLN A 288 -41.34 -2.73 30.48
C GLN A 288 -40.78 -2.85 29.05
N GLU A 289 -40.93 -1.82 28.21
CA GLU A 289 -40.35 -1.75 26.86
C GLU A 289 -38.81 -1.92 26.91
N ALA A 290 -38.13 -1.27 27.85
CA ALA A 290 -36.68 -1.43 28.04
C ALA A 290 -36.28 -2.85 28.49
N ILE A 291 -37.04 -3.45 29.41
CA ILE A 291 -36.81 -4.82 29.92
C ILE A 291 -37.05 -5.86 28.82
N ASP A 292 -38.07 -5.70 27.99
CA ASP A 292 -38.34 -6.57 26.85
C ASP A 292 -37.22 -6.44 25.79
N ALA A 293 -36.75 -5.22 25.51
CA ALA A 293 -35.61 -5.01 24.62
C ALA A 293 -34.31 -5.65 25.14
N PHE A 294 -34.04 -5.60 26.46
CA PHE A 294 -32.91 -6.32 27.05
C PHE A 294 -33.04 -7.85 26.92
N LYS A 295 -34.25 -8.42 27.00
CA LYS A 295 -34.46 -9.86 26.77
C LYS A 295 -34.23 -10.27 25.32
N GLU A 296 -34.62 -9.41 24.38
CA GLU A 296 -34.36 -9.56 22.94
C GLU A 296 -32.88 -9.35 22.59
N LYS A 297 -32.04 -8.90 23.54
CA LYS A 297 -30.66 -8.47 23.32
C LYS A 297 -30.54 -7.27 22.36
N ASP A 298 -31.59 -6.49 22.18
CA ASP A 298 -31.63 -5.35 21.28
C ASP A 298 -31.27 -4.07 22.04
N LEU A 299 -29.98 -3.69 22.02
CA LEU A 299 -29.50 -2.53 22.76
C LEU A 299 -29.98 -1.20 22.13
N SER A 300 -30.31 -1.20 20.83
CA SER A 300 -30.87 -0.02 20.15
C SER A 300 -32.28 0.26 20.66
N LYS A 301 -33.17 -0.74 20.67
CA LYS A 301 -34.51 -0.58 21.23
C LYS A 301 -34.47 -0.26 22.74
N ALA A 302 -33.54 -0.86 23.48
CA ALA A 302 -33.38 -0.58 24.90
C ALA A 302 -32.96 0.88 25.14
N SER A 303 -32.09 1.43 24.29
CA SER A 303 -31.75 2.86 24.29
C SER A 303 -32.97 3.75 24.05
N ASP A 304 -33.76 3.44 23.02
CA ASP A 304 -34.95 4.23 22.67
C ASP A 304 -35.98 4.22 23.81
N ALA A 305 -36.22 3.07 24.43
CA ALA A 305 -37.11 2.93 25.59
C ALA A 305 -36.61 3.72 26.82
N LEU A 306 -35.30 3.70 27.09
CA LEU A 306 -34.71 4.50 28.17
C LEU A 306 -34.74 6.01 27.88
N ASN A 307 -34.61 6.44 26.62
CA ASN A 307 -34.78 7.84 26.24
C ASN A 307 -36.23 8.31 26.44
N LYS A 308 -37.23 7.51 26.04
CA LYS A 308 -38.64 7.79 26.34
C LYS A 308 -38.89 7.90 27.84
N LEU A 309 -38.29 7.00 28.63
CA LEU A 309 -38.35 7.05 30.09
C LEU A 309 -37.71 8.35 30.61
N ALA A 310 -36.57 8.76 30.06
CA ALA A 310 -35.89 10.00 30.42
C ALA A 310 -36.74 11.25 30.16
N GLU A 311 -37.41 11.33 29.01
CA GLU A 311 -38.33 12.41 28.67
C GLU A 311 -39.51 12.47 29.65
N LYS A 312 -40.13 11.33 29.98
CA LYS A 312 -41.21 11.26 30.97
C LYS A 312 -40.76 11.64 32.39
N LEU A 313 -39.51 11.36 32.74
CA LEU A 313 -38.91 11.78 34.01
C LEU A 313 -38.66 13.29 34.08
N LYS A 314 -38.41 13.93 32.93
CA LYS A 314 -38.26 15.40 32.81
C LYS A 314 -39.62 16.10 32.80
N ASP A 315 -40.66 15.45 32.28
CA ASP A 315 -42.03 15.93 32.33
C ASP A 315 -42.62 15.87 33.76
N LYS A 316 -43.49 16.82 34.11
CA LYS A 316 -43.97 17.02 35.49
C LYS A 316 -45.02 16.00 35.96
N ASP A 317 -45.36 15.01 35.15
CA ASP A 317 -46.58 14.22 35.29
C ASP A 317 -46.44 12.91 36.08
N ILE A 318 -45.26 12.58 36.61
CA ILE A 318 -45.07 11.37 37.42
C ILE A 318 -45.54 11.60 38.87
N SER A 319 -46.45 10.74 39.36
CA SER A 319 -46.87 10.72 40.76
C SER A 319 -45.70 10.33 41.68
N LYS A 320 -45.70 10.82 42.93
CA LYS A 320 -44.64 10.52 43.92
C LYS A 320 -44.52 9.03 44.20
N GLU A 321 -45.67 8.35 44.30
CA GLU A 321 -45.76 6.91 44.54
C GLU A 321 -45.17 6.11 43.38
N ASP A 322 -45.36 6.60 42.15
CA ASP A 322 -44.85 5.98 40.93
C ASP A 322 -43.35 6.22 40.77
N ALA A 323 -42.83 7.38 41.20
CA ALA A 323 -41.39 7.65 41.25
C ALA A 323 -40.67 6.73 42.26
N GLU A 324 -41.25 6.47 43.43
CA GLU A 324 -40.68 5.56 44.43
C GLU A 324 -40.71 4.10 43.98
N ARG A 325 -41.78 3.66 43.30
CA ARG A 325 -41.86 2.32 42.70
C ARG A 325 -40.85 2.15 41.58
N LEU A 326 -40.76 3.11 40.67
CA LEU A 326 -39.77 3.13 39.60
C LEU A 326 -38.34 3.09 40.17
N ALA A 327 -38.07 3.83 41.24
CA ALA A 327 -36.77 3.79 41.92
C ALA A 327 -36.42 2.41 42.47
N LYS A 328 -37.37 1.70 43.07
CA LYS A 328 -37.15 0.32 43.57
C LYS A 328 -36.89 -0.66 42.41
N LEU A 329 -37.64 -0.54 41.32
CA LEU A 329 -37.42 -1.36 40.12
C LEU A 329 -36.04 -1.12 39.51
N MET A 330 -35.64 0.15 39.35
CA MET A 330 -34.31 0.55 38.87
C MET A 330 -33.18 0.03 39.76
N GLU A 331 -33.31 0.16 41.08
CA GLU A 331 -32.31 -0.34 42.04
C GLU A 331 -32.17 -1.86 41.98
N SER A 332 -33.31 -2.58 41.95
CA SER A 332 -33.31 -4.04 41.84
C SER A 332 -32.77 -4.53 40.50
N PHE A 333 -33.02 -3.83 39.40
CA PHE A 333 -32.39 -4.12 38.11
C PHE A 333 -30.88 -3.94 38.20
N ALA A 334 -30.42 -2.81 38.75
CA ALA A 334 -29.00 -2.52 38.86
C ALA A 334 -28.25 -3.51 39.77
N ASP A 335 -28.91 -4.02 40.81
CA ASP A 335 -28.35 -5.06 41.68
C ASP A 335 -28.20 -6.42 40.97
N LYS A 336 -29.05 -6.70 39.99
CA LYS A 336 -29.03 -7.93 39.18
C LYS A 336 -28.04 -7.88 38.00
N ILE A 337 -27.48 -6.71 37.69
CA ILE A 337 -26.39 -6.61 36.72
C ILE A 337 -25.13 -7.24 37.33
N ASP A 338 -24.92 -8.53 37.03
CA ASP A 338 -23.76 -9.29 37.49
C ASP A 338 -22.50 -8.87 36.73
N LEU A 339 -21.50 -8.39 37.48
CA LEU A 339 -20.19 -8.00 37.00
C LEU A 339 -19.14 -9.10 37.22
N GLU A 340 -19.50 -10.14 37.96
CA GLU A 340 -18.64 -11.24 38.34
C GLU A 340 -18.84 -12.44 37.42
N ASP A 341 -17.82 -13.30 37.35
CA ASP A 341 -17.96 -14.58 36.67
C ASP A 341 -18.54 -15.59 37.68
N PRO A 342 -19.70 -16.21 37.40
CA PRO A 342 -20.34 -17.16 38.31
C PRO A 342 -19.44 -18.36 38.64
N ALA A 343 -18.56 -18.78 37.71
CA ALA A 343 -17.61 -19.85 37.95
C ALA A 343 -16.50 -19.43 38.93
N LEU A 344 -15.98 -18.20 38.80
CA LEU A 344 -14.99 -17.67 39.74
C LEU A 344 -15.59 -17.42 41.13
N LYS A 345 -16.84 -16.97 41.20
CA LYS A 345 -17.57 -16.76 42.46
C LYS A 345 -17.79 -18.08 43.22
N ALA A 346 -18.30 -19.10 42.54
CA ALA A 346 -18.49 -20.42 43.14
C ALA A 346 -17.15 -21.06 43.59
N LEU A 347 -16.07 -20.81 42.86
CA LEU A 347 -14.73 -21.28 43.23
C LEU A 347 -14.19 -20.52 44.45
N ALA A 348 -14.40 -19.20 44.53
CA ALA A 348 -14.03 -18.39 45.68
C ALA A 348 -14.78 -18.82 46.95
N GLU A 349 -16.08 -19.11 46.86
CA GLU A 349 -16.90 -19.60 47.98
C GLU A 349 -16.38 -20.95 48.50
N LYS A 350 -16.09 -21.91 47.62
CA LYS A 350 -15.50 -23.21 48.01
C LYS A 350 -14.19 -23.05 48.78
N HIS A 351 -13.33 -22.12 48.34
CA HIS A 351 -12.07 -21.86 49.03
C HIS A 351 -12.27 -21.10 50.35
N ARG A 352 -13.24 -20.17 50.44
CA ARG A 352 -13.63 -19.53 51.71
C ARG A 352 -14.19 -20.52 52.71
N ASP A 353 -15.08 -21.42 52.30
CA ASP A 353 -15.66 -22.45 53.15
C ASP A 353 -14.59 -23.42 53.69
N LEU A 354 -13.61 -23.77 52.84
CA LEU A 354 -12.48 -24.58 53.24
C LEU A 354 -11.63 -23.86 54.29
N ILE A 355 -11.32 -22.58 54.08
CA ILE A 355 -10.59 -21.72 55.03
C ILE A 355 -11.35 -21.63 56.36
N ASP A 356 -12.66 -21.40 56.33
CA ASP A 356 -13.52 -21.28 57.51
C ASP A 356 -13.64 -22.60 58.28
N SER A 357 -13.67 -23.73 57.59
CA SER A 357 -13.70 -25.04 58.23
C SER A 357 -12.38 -25.38 58.92
N LEU A 358 -11.26 -24.98 58.32
CA LEU A 358 -9.91 -25.19 58.86
C LEU A 358 -9.58 -24.19 59.97
N SER A 359 -10.04 -22.94 59.87
CA SER A 359 -9.91 -21.93 60.94
C SER A 359 -10.73 -22.30 62.17
N LYS A 360 -11.99 -22.73 62.00
CA LYS A 360 -12.80 -23.23 63.13
C LYS A 360 -12.16 -24.45 63.80
N LYS A 361 -11.53 -25.35 63.04
CA LYS A 361 -10.77 -26.48 63.62
C LYS A 361 -9.54 -26.00 64.40
N LEU A 362 -8.84 -24.96 63.93
CA LEU A 362 -7.72 -24.34 64.65
C LEU A 362 -8.19 -23.81 66.01
N ASP A 363 -9.33 -23.11 66.02
CA ASP A 363 -9.90 -22.50 67.22
C ASP A 363 -10.42 -23.55 68.21
N MET A 364 -10.97 -24.68 67.72
CA MET A 364 -11.53 -25.74 68.57
C MET A 364 -10.48 -26.72 69.14
N LYS A 365 -9.45 -27.06 68.36
CA LYS A 365 -8.42 -28.05 68.78
C LYS A 365 -7.11 -27.42 69.23
N GLY A 366 -6.93 -26.11 69.04
CA GLY A 366 -5.71 -25.38 69.39
C GLY A 366 -4.47 -25.73 68.55
N ASN A 367 -4.56 -26.71 67.64
CA ASN A 367 -3.53 -27.02 66.66
C ASN A 367 -4.13 -27.50 65.33
N LEU A 368 -3.40 -27.28 64.24
CA LEU A 368 -3.59 -27.96 62.95
C LEU A 368 -2.40 -28.89 62.72
N SER A 369 -2.66 -30.03 62.08
CA SER A 369 -1.61 -30.89 61.51
C SER A 369 -0.77 -30.11 60.49
N ALA A 370 0.47 -30.53 60.24
CA ALA A 370 1.34 -29.93 59.23
C ALA A 370 0.67 -29.91 57.83
N ASP A 371 -0.03 -30.98 57.49
CA ASP A 371 -0.77 -31.09 56.21
C ASP A 371 -1.98 -30.15 56.15
N GLU A 372 -2.69 -29.98 57.27
CA GLU A 372 -3.85 -29.08 57.35
C GLU A 372 -3.44 -27.60 57.29
N LYS A 373 -2.28 -27.25 57.89
CA LYS A 373 -1.69 -25.91 57.73
C LYS A 373 -1.32 -25.64 56.28
N ASN A 374 -0.64 -26.58 55.62
CA ASN A 374 -0.31 -26.46 54.20
C ASN A 374 -1.57 -26.34 53.32
N GLN A 375 -2.65 -27.05 53.64
CA GLN A 375 -3.93 -26.90 52.93
C GLN A 375 -4.58 -25.53 53.15
N LEU A 376 -4.53 -25.01 54.38
CA LEU A 376 -5.04 -23.67 54.70
C LEU A 376 -4.27 -22.58 53.94
N ASP A 377 -2.95 -22.67 53.92
CA ASP A 377 -2.10 -21.69 53.22
C ASP A 377 -2.32 -21.74 51.71
N ARG A 378 -2.40 -22.94 51.11
CA ARG A 378 -2.75 -23.11 49.69
C ARG A 378 -4.16 -22.61 49.36
N ALA A 379 -5.12 -22.79 50.26
CA ALA A 379 -6.48 -22.29 50.06
C ALA A 379 -6.54 -20.76 50.08
N LYS A 380 -5.77 -20.12 50.99
CA LYS A 380 -5.64 -18.66 51.04
C LYS A 380 -4.96 -18.09 49.80
N GLU A 381 -3.87 -18.71 49.34
CA GLU A 381 -3.16 -18.31 48.13
C GLU A 381 -4.07 -18.43 46.89
N LYS A 382 -4.78 -19.55 46.74
CA LYS A 382 -5.75 -19.72 45.65
C LYS A 382 -6.89 -18.71 45.72
N LEU A 383 -7.38 -18.38 46.92
CA LEU A 383 -8.41 -17.36 47.08
C LEU A 383 -7.91 -15.98 46.64
N ASP A 384 -6.69 -15.58 47.03
CA ASP A 384 -6.07 -14.32 46.61
C ASP A 384 -5.88 -14.27 45.08
N ASP A 385 -5.47 -15.38 44.46
CA ASP A 385 -5.36 -15.48 43.00
C ASP A 385 -6.72 -15.39 42.30
N ILE A 386 -7.77 -16.01 42.84
CA ILE A 386 -9.14 -15.90 42.32
C ILE A 386 -9.63 -14.45 42.46
N GLU A 387 -9.39 -13.79 43.58
CA GLU A 387 -9.77 -12.39 43.79
C GLU A 387 -9.01 -11.44 42.84
N LYS A 388 -7.72 -11.70 42.57
CA LYS A 388 -6.95 -10.98 41.54
C LYS A 388 -7.54 -11.20 40.15
N ARG A 389 -7.91 -12.44 39.80
CA ARG A 389 -8.57 -12.76 38.51
C ARG A 389 -9.94 -12.11 38.39
N GLN A 390 -10.72 -12.07 39.47
CA GLN A 390 -11.99 -11.34 39.52
C GLN A 390 -11.79 -9.84 39.32
N LYS A 391 -10.81 -9.21 39.98
CA LYS A 391 -10.47 -7.80 39.75
C LYS A 391 -10.08 -7.53 38.30
N LYS A 392 -9.24 -8.38 37.71
CA LYS A 392 -8.86 -8.30 36.30
C LYS A 392 -10.07 -8.48 35.37
N ASN A 393 -11.01 -9.36 35.73
CA ASN A 393 -12.25 -9.53 34.99
C ASN A 393 -13.15 -8.28 35.08
N GLN A 394 -13.25 -7.66 36.26
CA GLN A 394 -13.98 -6.39 36.45
C GLN A 394 -13.36 -5.23 35.67
N GLU A 395 -12.07 -5.30 35.36
CA GLU A 395 -11.37 -4.33 34.53
C GLU A 395 -11.56 -4.54 33.02
N ARG A 396 -12.27 -5.59 32.57
CA ARG A 396 -12.58 -5.79 31.14
C ARG A 396 -13.49 -4.67 30.62
N PRO A 397 -13.36 -4.27 29.34
CA PRO A 397 -14.14 -3.17 28.76
C PRO A 397 -15.66 -3.38 28.91
N ALA A 398 -16.16 -4.60 28.67
CA ALA A 398 -17.56 -4.96 28.89
C ALA A 398 -18.03 -4.70 30.33
N ASN A 399 -17.25 -5.15 31.32
CA ASN A 399 -17.57 -4.94 32.73
C ASN A 399 -17.44 -3.48 33.18
N ARG A 400 -16.55 -2.68 32.57
CA ARG A 400 -16.48 -1.23 32.84
C ARG A 400 -17.74 -0.52 32.36
N GLN A 401 -18.24 -0.86 31.17
CA GLN A 401 -19.48 -0.30 30.62
C GLN A 401 -20.70 -0.75 31.44
N LEU A 402 -20.81 -2.04 31.79
CA LEU A 402 -21.86 -2.53 32.68
C LEU A 402 -21.81 -1.89 34.07
N LYS A 403 -20.61 -1.62 34.60
CA LYS A 403 -20.44 -0.90 35.87
C LYS A 403 -20.92 0.54 35.77
N GLN A 404 -20.72 1.21 34.63
CA GLN A 404 -21.25 2.55 34.39
C GLN A 404 -22.77 2.54 34.27
N ILE A 405 -23.36 1.61 33.50
CA ILE A 405 -24.80 1.42 33.40
C ILE A 405 -25.40 1.18 34.79
N ARG A 406 -24.87 0.18 35.52
CA ARG A 406 -25.30 -0.14 36.89
C ARG A 406 -25.20 1.06 37.84
N ARG A 407 -24.14 1.85 37.74
CA ARG A 407 -23.96 3.04 38.59
C ARG A 407 -25.00 4.12 38.25
N ASN A 408 -25.17 4.43 36.97
CA ASN A 408 -26.15 5.42 36.51
C ASN A 408 -27.58 5.00 36.90
N THR A 409 -27.93 3.72 36.76
CA THR A 409 -29.24 3.20 37.20
C THR A 409 -29.44 3.31 38.71
N LYS A 410 -28.40 3.05 39.53
CA LYS A 410 -28.47 3.23 40.99
C LYS A 410 -28.58 4.69 41.40
N ASP A 411 -27.79 5.55 40.77
CA ASP A 411 -27.79 6.98 41.07
C ASP A 411 -29.14 7.60 40.65
N MET A 412 -29.72 7.14 39.53
CA MET A 412 -31.08 7.48 39.10
C MET A 412 -32.12 7.05 40.15
N ALA A 413 -32.08 5.78 40.59
CA ALA A 413 -32.97 5.29 41.64
C ALA A 413 -32.88 6.12 42.92
N LYS A 414 -31.65 6.49 43.33
CA LYS A 414 -31.43 7.34 44.50
C LYS A 414 -32.04 8.73 44.34
N LYS A 415 -31.89 9.35 43.17
CA LYS A 415 -32.46 10.67 42.87
C LYS A 415 -33.99 10.66 42.88
N LEU A 416 -34.59 9.60 42.36
CA LEU A 416 -36.04 9.40 42.41
C LEU A 416 -36.56 9.22 43.84
N LYS A 417 -35.80 8.53 44.72
CA LYS A 417 -36.12 8.42 46.16
C LYS A 417 -36.00 9.77 46.91
N GLU A 418 -34.93 10.53 46.65
CA GLU A 418 -34.72 11.86 47.27
C GLU A 418 -35.88 12.83 46.99
N GLU A 419 -36.58 12.66 45.87
CA GLU A 419 -37.76 13.44 45.52
C GLU A 419 -39.03 13.01 46.26
N GLY A 420 -39.22 11.70 46.47
CA GLY A 420 -40.28 11.17 47.32
C GLY A 420 -40.18 11.68 48.76
N GLU A 421 -38.96 11.74 49.29
CA GLU A 421 -38.67 12.16 50.67
C GLU A 421 -38.77 13.68 50.89
N LYS A 422 -38.34 14.53 49.94
CA LYS A 422 -38.44 16.00 50.09
C LYS A 422 -39.88 16.52 50.18
N GLY A 423 -40.87 15.73 49.75
CA GLY A 423 -42.29 16.02 49.92
C GLY A 423 -42.83 15.79 51.34
N GLN A 424 -42.13 15.05 52.21
CA GLN A 424 -42.61 14.78 53.58
C GLN A 424 -42.34 15.93 54.56
N ASN A 425 -41.37 16.81 54.28
CA ASN A 425 -41.01 17.91 55.19
C ASN A 425 -41.64 19.28 54.85
N THR A 426 -42.57 19.35 53.89
CA THR A 426 -43.32 20.58 53.56
C THR A 426 -44.82 20.50 53.89
N GLY A 427 -45.27 19.42 54.53
CA GLY A 427 -46.67 19.24 54.98
C GLY A 427 -47.03 19.88 56.32
N GLU A 428 -46.07 20.41 57.09
CA GLU A 428 -46.32 20.96 58.44
C GLU A 428 -45.54 22.25 58.69
N LYS A 429 -45.86 23.32 57.94
CA LYS A 429 -45.79 24.74 58.39
C LYS A 429 -46.24 25.66 57.26
N GLY A 430 -47.53 25.56 56.95
CA GLY A 430 -48.21 26.46 56.03
C GLY A 430 -49.51 26.95 56.63
N GLU A 431 -49.49 27.51 57.84
CA GLU A 431 -50.53 28.42 58.34
C GLU A 431 -50.14 29.02 59.69
N LYS A 432 -49.62 30.25 59.66
CA LYS A 432 -49.92 31.38 60.57
C LYS A 432 -48.79 32.39 60.55
N GLY A 433 -49.13 33.63 60.21
CA GLY A 433 -48.33 34.80 60.59
C GLY A 433 -48.07 35.78 59.46
N GLU A 434 -49.12 36.24 58.79
CA GLU A 434 -49.10 37.53 58.10
C GLU A 434 -49.10 38.63 59.19
N GLN A 435 -47.97 39.29 59.42
CA GLN A 435 -47.99 40.62 60.06
C GLN A 435 -46.86 41.50 59.55
N LYS A 436 -47.28 42.61 58.94
CA LYS A 436 -46.52 43.72 58.36
C LYS A 436 -45.63 44.44 59.38
N ASP A 437 -44.38 44.68 58.95
CA ASP A 437 -43.55 45.92 58.98
C ASP A 437 -43.42 46.77 60.27
N PRO A 438 -42.52 47.78 60.35
CA PRO A 438 -41.18 47.95 59.76
C PRO A 438 -40.17 48.51 60.81
N ASN A 439 -38.85 48.22 60.72
CA ASN A 439 -37.85 49.24 61.07
C ASN A 439 -36.42 48.87 60.67
N ALA A 440 -35.79 49.83 60.01
CA ALA A 440 -34.36 49.90 59.80
C ALA A 440 -33.62 50.21 61.12
N LYS A 441 -32.41 49.65 61.30
CA LYS A 441 -31.17 50.38 61.61
C LYS A 441 -29.98 49.44 61.90
N GLN A 442 -28.94 49.62 61.08
CA GLN A 442 -27.55 49.93 61.41
C GLN A 442 -26.89 49.41 62.71
N GLU A 443 -25.67 48.91 62.48
CA GLU A 443 -24.44 49.02 63.29
C GLU A 443 -24.28 48.22 64.59
N GLY A 444 -23.13 47.54 64.71
CA GLY A 444 -22.68 46.92 65.96
C GLY A 444 -21.52 45.95 65.79
N GLN A 445 -20.32 46.50 65.73
CA GLN A 445 -19.00 45.85 65.70
C GLN A 445 -18.62 45.20 67.06
N LYS A 446 -17.66 44.25 67.03
CA LYS A 446 -16.87 43.63 68.14
C LYS A 446 -17.53 42.43 68.85
N ASP A 447 -16.83 41.33 69.19
CA ASP A 447 -15.46 41.17 69.70
C ASP A 447 -14.77 39.85 69.31
N LYS A 448 -13.44 39.85 69.43
CA LYS A 448 -12.46 38.77 69.22
C LYS A 448 -12.21 37.96 70.51
N GLN A 449 -11.97 36.65 70.38
CA GLN A 449 -10.96 35.83 71.11
C GLN A 449 -11.25 34.33 70.85
N GLY A 450 -10.33 33.40 70.69
CA GLY A 450 -8.88 33.33 70.55
C GLY A 450 -8.58 32.01 69.78
N GLU A 451 -7.59 31.95 68.89
CA GLU A 451 -6.17 31.67 69.09
C GLU A 451 -5.77 30.17 69.02
N GLN A 452 -4.71 29.95 68.23
CA GLN A 452 -3.73 28.83 68.15
C GLN A 452 -4.07 27.62 67.25
N SER A 453 -3.45 27.49 66.06
CA SER A 453 -2.05 27.04 65.73
C SER A 453 -2.03 25.50 65.50
N LYS A 454 -1.43 24.87 64.47
CA LYS A 454 -0.20 25.04 63.65
C LYS A 454 -0.43 24.35 62.28
N LYS A 455 -0.08 24.89 61.11
CA LYS A 455 1.22 24.99 60.38
C LYS A 455 1.88 23.65 59.95
N GLY A 456 2.08 23.51 58.63
CA GLY A 456 3.03 22.62 57.93
C GLY A 456 2.72 22.59 56.42
N GLU A 457 3.27 23.52 55.63
CA GLU A 457 4.33 23.32 54.60
C GLU A 457 3.83 22.73 53.26
N GLN A 458 3.65 23.56 52.22
CA GLN A 458 4.62 24.06 51.21
C GLN A 458 4.88 23.09 50.04
N GLY A 459 4.58 23.59 48.84
CA GLY A 459 4.99 23.00 47.55
C GLY A 459 4.36 23.73 46.35
N LYS A 460 4.89 24.92 46.01
CA LYS A 460 4.61 25.62 44.75
C LYS A 460 5.60 25.19 43.67
N LYS A 461 5.14 24.92 42.44
CA LYS A 461 5.53 25.58 41.17
C LYS A 461 5.17 24.74 39.94
N GLY A 462 4.69 25.41 38.89
CA GLY A 462 4.68 24.88 37.52
C GLY A 462 3.62 25.52 36.62
N GLU A 463 3.75 26.82 36.33
CA GLU A 463 3.19 27.41 35.09
C GLU A 463 4.28 27.29 34.01
N GLU A 464 3.98 26.66 32.87
CA GLU A 464 4.43 27.16 31.57
C GLU A 464 3.59 26.58 30.41
N LYS A 465 3.33 27.44 29.44
CA LYS A 465 2.42 27.32 28.30
C LYS A 465 3.01 26.49 27.17
N GLY A 466 2.14 25.80 26.43
CA GLY A 466 2.37 25.32 25.07
C GLY A 466 1.03 25.29 24.32
N ASN A 467 0.90 26.15 23.32
CA ASN A 467 -0.30 26.50 22.58
C ASN A 467 -0.26 25.82 21.21
N ASP A 468 -1.20 24.95 20.91
CA ASP A 468 -1.58 24.59 19.54
C ASP A 468 -3.10 24.43 19.47
N GLY A 469 -3.74 25.51 19.01
CA GLY A 469 -5.16 25.55 18.72
C GLY A 469 -5.42 25.17 17.27
N LYS A 470 -6.32 24.21 17.07
CA LYS A 470 -7.22 24.16 15.90
C LYS A 470 -8.52 23.47 16.30
N GLU A 471 -9.55 24.32 16.43
CA GLU A 471 -10.96 24.08 16.10
C GLU A 471 -11.65 22.85 16.71
N GLY A 472 -11.95 22.95 18.01
CA GLY A 472 -13.11 22.29 18.62
C GLY A 472 -14.27 23.27 18.66
N LYS A 473 -15.26 23.05 17.80
CA LYS A 473 -16.49 23.84 17.68
C LYS A 473 -17.40 23.53 18.87
N ASP A 474 -17.60 24.54 19.71
CA ASP A 474 -18.74 24.79 20.59
C ASP A 474 -19.54 23.59 21.14
N SER A 475 -19.14 23.15 22.33
CA SER A 475 -20.07 22.69 23.38
C SER A 475 -19.84 23.53 24.63
N GLN A 476 -20.00 24.84 24.47
CA GLN A 476 -20.17 25.76 25.59
C GLN A 476 -21.68 26.00 25.74
N ASP A 477 -22.40 24.99 26.22
CA ASP A 477 -23.75 25.21 26.73
C ASP A 477 -23.72 25.24 28.27
N SER A 478 -23.73 26.47 28.76
CA SER A 478 -24.49 26.89 29.94
C SER A 478 -24.40 26.00 31.19
N GLN A 479 -23.31 26.18 31.94
CA GLN A 479 -23.31 26.05 33.39
C GLN A 479 -24.25 27.13 33.98
N LYS A 480 -25.56 26.89 33.91
CA LYS A 480 -26.55 27.54 34.77
C LYS A 480 -26.72 26.65 35.98
N ASP A 481 -26.08 27.03 37.08
CA ASP A 481 -26.42 26.58 38.43
C ASP A 481 -27.82 27.11 38.83
N GLY A 482 -28.83 26.67 38.08
CA GLY A 482 -30.21 26.62 38.51
C GLY A 482 -30.42 25.26 39.15
N GLN A 483 -31.01 25.25 40.34
CA GLN A 483 -31.31 24.06 41.15
C GLN A 483 -32.19 23.08 40.35
N SER A 484 -31.58 22.20 39.56
CA SER A 484 -32.28 21.18 38.77
C SER A 484 -32.98 20.20 39.71
N SER A 485 -34.24 19.88 39.39
CA SER A 485 -35.03 18.95 40.22
C SER A 485 -34.34 17.57 40.25
N PRO A 486 -34.41 16.80 41.35
CA PRO A 486 -33.90 15.42 41.36
C PRO A 486 -34.41 14.57 40.18
N ARG A 487 -35.65 14.77 39.72
CA ARG A 487 -36.24 14.23 38.48
C ARG A 487 -35.49 14.60 37.21
N GLU A 488 -35.11 15.86 37.07
CA GLU A 488 -34.36 16.33 35.90
C GLU A 488 -32.95 15.74 35.89
N GLN A 489 -32.35 15.52 37.07
CA GLN A 489 -31.09 14.80 37.21
C GLN A 489 -31.25 13.30 36.91
N ALA A 490 -32.35 12.67 37.34
CA ALA A 490 -32.67 11.29 37.02
C ALA A 490 -32.91 11.08 35.50
N GLY A 491 -33.59 12.02 34.85
CA GLY A 491 -33.79 12.02 33.40
C GLY A 491 -32.45 12.15 32.64
N LYS A 492 -31.54 13.02 33.08
CA LYS A 492 -30.18 13.10 32.50
C LYS A 492 -29.40 11.79 32.64
N MET A 493 -29.48 11.12 33.79
CA MET A 493 -28.84 9.82 33.98
C MET A 493 -29.46 8.70 33.12
N ALA A 494 -30.76 8.83 32.79
CA ALA A 494 -31.45 7.91 31.88
C ALA A 494 -31.00 8.15 30.42
N GLU A 495 -30.82 9.40 30.01
CA GLU A 495 -30.20 9.75 28.72
C GLU A 495 -28.76 9.24 28.63
N ASP A 496 -27.94 9.45 29.66
CA ASP A 496 -26.55 8.95 29.67
C ASP A 496 -26.50 7.41 29.55
N ALA A 497 -27.44 6.72 30.19
CA ALA A 497 -27.57 5.27 30.07
C ALA A 497 -28.07 4.85 28.69
N ALA A 498 -29.03 5.57 28.13
CA ALA A 498 -29.54 5.35 26.78
C ALA A 498 -28.45 5.59 25.72
N GLU A 499 -27.63 6.63 25.84
CA GLU A 499 -26.52 6.92 24.94
C GLU A 499 -25.45 5.82 24.97
N ALA A 500 -25.13 5.32 26.17
CA ALA A 500 -24.21 4.19 26.32
C ALA A 500 -24.74 2.92 25.61
N LEU A 501 -26.05 2.67 25.68
CA LEU A 501 -26.70 1.55 24.99
C LEU A 501 -26.83 1.78 23.48
N LYS A 502 -27.05 3.03 23.05
CA LYS A 502 -27.14 3.41 21.64
C LYS A 502 -25.85 3.04 20.91
N LYS A 503 -24.70 3.40 21.51
CA LYS A 503 -23.39 3.02 20.99
C LYS A 503 -23.21 1.50 20.89
N GLY A 504 -23.71 0.76 21.88
CA GLY A 504 -23.75 -0.71 21.84
C GLY A 504 -24.66 -1.26 20.73
N GLY A 505 -25.82 -0.64 20.51
CA GLY A 505 -26.76 -0.99 19.44
C GLY A 505 -26.23 -0.70 18.04
N GLU A 506 -25.53 0.43 17.86
CA GLU A 506 -24.80 0.75 16.62
C GLU A 506 -23.69 -0.27 16.36
N GLN A 507 -22.95 -0.66 17.41
CA GLN A 507 -21.95 -1.74 17.32
C GLN A 507 -22.60 -3.09 16.95
N GLN A 508 -23.76 -3.44 17.52
CA GLN A 508 -24.49 -4.67 17.14
C GLN A 508 -24.91 -4.65 15.67
N LYS A 509 -25.48 -3.53 15.19
CA LYS A 509 -25.85 -3.37 13.77
C LYS A 509 -24.62 -3.47 12.87
N SER A 510 -23.50 -2.84 13.25
CA SER A 510 -22.25 -2.93 12.51
C SER A 510 -21.72 -4.37 12.44
N ARG A 511 -21.91 -5.17 13.49
CA ARG A 511 -21.52 -6.58 13.54
C ARG A 511 -22.42 -7.47 12.70
N GLU A 512 -23.74 -7.33 12.81
CA GLU A 512 -24.70 -8.08 11.98
C GLU A 512 -24.43 -7.89 10.50
N LEU A 513 -24.09 -6.66 10.14
CA LEU A 513 -23.67 -6.30 8.81
C LEU A 513 -22.35 -6.94 8.39
N ARG A 514 -21.33 -6.89 9.26
CA ARG A 514 -20.10 -7.62 9.00
C ARG A 514 -20.40 -9.12 8.80
N GLU A 515 -21.24 -9.74 9.62
CA GLU A 515 -21.66 -11.13 9.41
C GLU A 515 -22.36 -11.36 8.06
N GLN A 516 -23.15 -10.40 7.56
CA GLN A 516 -23.71 -10.47 6.20
C GLN A 516 -22.62 -10.38 5.12
N ALA A 517 -21.69 -9.44 5.25
CA ALA A 517 -20.55 -9.29 4.34
C ALA A 517 -19.65 -10.54 4.34
N LYS A 518 -19.41 -11.13 5.51
CA LYS A 518 -18.68 -12.40 5.67
C LYS A 518 -19.37 -13.54 4.93
N LYS A 519 -20.69 -13.69 5.10
CA LYS A 519 -21.46 -14.69 4.35
C LYS A 519 -21.35 -14.48 2.84
N GLN A 520 -21.27 -13.24 2.39
CA GLN A 520 -21.08 -12.94 0.97
C GLN A 520 -19.66 -13.31 0.51
N LEU A 521 -18.62 -12.99 1.28
CA LEU A 521 -17.24 -13.41 1.01
C LEU A 521 -17.10 -14.94 0.97
N ASP A 522 -17.72 -15.65 1.92
CA ASP A 522 -17.80 -17.11 1.94
C ASP A 522 -18.49 -17.66 0.68
N GLN A 523 -19.60 -17.02 0.26
CA GLN A 523 -20.30 -17.38 -0.97
C GLN A 523 -19.42 -17.13 -2.20
N MET A 524 -18.71 -16.02 -2.29
CA MET A 524 -17.77 -15.73 -3.38
C MET A 524 -16.65 -16.77 -3.45
N LYS A 525 -16.10 -17.14 -2.30
CA LYS A 525 -15.08 -18.19 -2.16
C LYS A 525 -15.62 -19.56 -2.59
N GLU A 526 -16.87 -19.85 -2.27
CA GLU A 526 -17.52 -21.09 -2.68
C GLU A 526 -17.89 -21.11 -4.18
N THR A 527 -18.41 -20.00 -4.73
CA THR A 527 -18.70 -19.89 -6.17
C THR A 527 -17.42 -20.06 -6.96
N MET A 528 -16.31 -19.46 -6.54
CA MET A 528 -14.99 -19.63 -7.12
C MET A 528 -14.52 -21.09 -7.11
N ARG A 529 -14.61 -21.74 -5.95
CA ARG A 529 -14.22 -23.15 -5.81
C ARG A 529 -15.08 -24.09 -6.66
N ARG A 530 -16.32 -23.71 -6.97
CA ARG A 530 -17.26 -24.49 -7.78
C ARG A 530 -17.13 -24.20 -9.28
N SER A 531 -16.75 -22.98 -9.68
CA SER A 531 -16.46 -22.62 -11.06
C SER A 531 -15.10 -23.17 -11.48
N SER A 532 -15.08 -24.46 -11.85
CA SER A 532 -13.93 -25.04 -12.57
C SER A 532 -13.80 -24.43 -13.97
N PRO A 533 -12.61 -24.34 -14.57
CA PRO A 533 -12.36 -23.57 -15.81
C PRO A 533 -12.99 -24.11 -17.11
N GLN A 534 -13.94 -25.04 -17.05
CA GLN A 534 -14.36 -25.84 -18.21
C GLN A 534 -15.59 -25.30 -18.96
N GLU A 535 -16.13 -24.15 -18.58
CA GLU A 535 -17.23 -23.47 -19.30
C GLU A 535 -16.94 -21.98 -19.41
N SER A 536 -16.29 -21.53 -20.48
CA SER A 536 -15.95 -20.10 -20.64
C SER A 536 -15.96 -19.60 -22.09
N ASP A 537 -16.86 -20.09 -22.94
CA ASP A 537 -17.04 -19.57 -24.31
C ASP A 537 -18.48 -19.11 -24.66
N GLN A 538 -19.44 -19.08 -23.72
CA GLN A 538 -20.83 -18.68 -24.00
C GLN A 538 -21.42 -17.54 -23.14
N ASP A 539 -20.64 -16.88 -22.28
CA ASP A 539 -21.18 -15.95 -21.26
C ASP A 539 -21.42 -14.50 -21.71
N GLY A 540 -21.07 -14.14 -22.95
CA GLY A 540 -21.19 -12.75 -23.44
C GLY A 540 -22.64 -12.28 -23.62
N GLU A 541 -23.49 -13.11 -24.24
CA GLU A 541 -24.87 -12.74 -24.57
C GLU A 541 -25.85 -12.95 -23.40
N GLU A 542 -25.61 -13.97 -22.57
CA GLU A 542 -26.48 -14.31 -21.43
C GLU A 542 -26.29 -13.35 -20.25
N SER A 543 -25.07 -12.84 -20.04
CA SER A 543 -24.78 -11.83 -19.01
C SER A 543 -25.41 -10.47 -19.33
N GLU A 544 -25.39 -10.03 -20.59
CA GLU A 544 -26.11 -8.83 -21.03
C GLU A 544 -27.63 -8.99 -20.88
N ALA A 545 -28.16 -10.17 -21.19
CA ALA A 545 -29.58 -10.49 -21.03
C ALA A 545 -29.99 -10.50 -19.54
N MET A 546 -29.18 -11.07 -18.66
CA MET A 546 -29.41 -11.07 -17.21
C MET A 546 -29.31 -9.65 -16.62
N ARG A 547 -28.34 -8.85 -17.06
CA ARG A 547 -28.18 -7.45 -16.62
C ARG A 547 -29.37 -6.60 -17.06
N LYS A 548 -29.83 -6.74 -18.31
CA LYS A 548 -31.06 -6.11 -18.82
C LYS A 548 -32.32 -6.62 -18.12
N PHE A 549 -32.34 -7.88 -17.68
CA PHE A 549 -33.45 -8.45 -16.92
C PHE A 549 -33.53 -7.86 -15.51
N LEU A 550 -32.40 -7.77 -14.79
CA LEU A 550 -32.30 -7.15 -13.48
C LEU A 550 -32.60 -5.65 -13.53
N GLU A 551 -32.10 -4.95 -14.55
CA GLU A 551 -32.39 -3.53 -14.79
C GLU A 551 -33.88 -3.30 -15.10
N ARG A 552 -34.52 -4.23 -15.83
CA ARG A 552 -35.98 -4.21 -16.06
C ARG A 552 -36.79 -4.54 -14.80
N ALA A 553 -36.27 -5.40 -13.92
CA ALA A 553 -36.89 -5.72 -12.63
C ALA A 553 -36.74 -4.59 -11.58
N LYS A 554 -35.77 -3.69 -11.77
CA LYS A 554 -35.50 -2.51 -10.91
C LYS A 554 -36.39 -1.31 -11.26
N GLY A 555 -37.11 -1.34 -12.39
CA GLY A 555 -38.08 -0.30 -12.80
C GLY A 555 -39.42 -0.45 -12.09
N GLU A 556 -39.85 0.60 -11.40
CA GLU A 556 -41.09 0.74 -10.64
C GLU A 556 -42.32 0.12 -11.33
N GLN A 557 -43.10 -0.63 -10.55
CA GLN A 557 -44.49 -0.93 -10.87
C GLN A 557 -45.38 -0.49 -9.69
N ASP A 558 -45.72 0.81 -9.70
CA ASP A 558 -47.03 1.25 -9.26
C ASP A 558 -48.08 0.67 -10.22
N GLY A 559 -49.12 0.00 -9.69
CA GLY A 559 -50.31 -0.36 -10.47
C GLY A 559 -50.93 -1.73 -10.17
N GLU A 560 -51.80 -1.75 -9.17
CA GLU A 560 -53.01 -2.57 -8.98
C GLU A 560 -53.24 -3.84 -9.83
N GLY A 561 -53.35 -4.97 -9.12
CA GLY A 561 -54.55 -5.82 -9.17
C GLY A 561 -54.54 -7.06 -10.10
N LYS A 562 -54.42 -8.26 -9.52
CA LYS A 562 -55.54 -9.22 -9.32
C LYS A 562 -55.06 -10.61 -8.89
N GLU A 563 -55.83 -11.17 -7.97
CA GLU A 563 -55.77 -12.54 -7.45
C GLU A 563 -55.88 -13.64 -8.51
N ALA A 564 -55.26 -14.79 -8.15
CA ALA A 564 -55.70 -16.20 -8.34
C ALA A 564 -54.50 -17.03 -8.83
N GLY A 565 -54.17 -18.21 -8.32
CA GLY A 565 -54.75 -19.10 -7.33
C GLY A 565 -53.87 -20.36 -7.31
N ALA A 566 -53.77 -20.99 -6.15
CA ALA A 566 -52.97 -22.20 -5.96
C ALA A 566 -53.47 -23.38 -6.81
N ASN A 567 -52.56 -24.13 -7.45
CA ASN A 567 -52.69 -25.59 -7.49
C ASN A 567 -51.35 -26.32 -7.71
N LYS A 568 -51.23 -27.46 -7.04
CA LYS A 568 -50.12 -28.42 -7.02
C LYS A 568 -50.18 -29.41 -8.20
N ASN A 569 -49.01 -30.02 -8.43
CA ASN A 569 -48.75 -31.41 -8.87
C ASN A 569 -48.68 -31.77 -10.38
N LYS A 570 -47.43 -32.08 -10.76
CA LYS A 570 -46.94 -33.32 -11.43
C LYS A 570 -46.96 -33.41 -12.99
N PRO A 571 -46.12 -34.30 -13.60
CA PRO A 571 -45.09 -33.90 -14.56
C PRO A 571 -45.16 -34.67 -15.91
N MET A 572 -44.19 -34.38 -16.79
CA MET A 572 -43.79 -35.12 -18.02
C MET A 572 -44.78 -35.17 -19.18
N ASP A 573 -44.39 -34.62 -20.34
CA ASP A 573 -43.88 -35.41 -21.49
C ASP A 573 -43.73 -34.53 -22.76
N LYS A 574 -42.58 -34.65 -23.44
CA LYS A 574 -42.44 -34.45 -24.90
C LYS A 574 -42.96 -35.74 -25.57
N PRO A 575 -43.45 -35.78 -26.85
CA PRO A 575 -42.88 -35.05 -28.00
C PRO A 575 -43.89 -34.65 -29.13
N GLY A 576 -43.40 -33.88 -30.11
CA GLY A 576 -43.75 -34.10 -31.53
C GLY A 576 -44.67 -33.08 -32.23
N GLY A 577 -44.05 -32.25 -33.07
CA GLY A 577 -44.37 -31.98 -34.49
C GLY A 577 -45.80 -31.62 -34.95
N GLY A 578 -45.91 -30.51 -35.69
CA GLY A 578 -46.89 -30.36 -36.77
C GLY A 578 -47.65 -29.04 -36.81
N ASP A 579 -47.17 -28.14 -37.67
CA ASP A 579 -47.87 -27.19 -38.54
C ASP A 579 -49.01 -26.26 -38.04
N ALA A 580 -48.69 -24.97 -38.14
CA ALA A 580 -49.43 -23.88 -38.77
C ALA A 580 -50.93 -23.68 -38.44
N GLN A 581 -51.23 -22.57 -37.76
CA GLN A 581 -52.30 -21.69 -38.22
C GLN A 581 -52.08 -20.22 -37.82
N GLU A 582 -52.29 -19.36 -38.82
CA GLU A 582 -52.21 -17.91 -38.80
C GLU A 582 -53.08 -17.24 -37.72
N ALA A 583 -52.55 -16.16 -37.13
CA ALA A 583 -53.38 -15.05 -36.68
C ALA A 583 -52.61 -13.73 -36.87
N ASN A 584 -53.18 -12.90 -37.74
CA ASN A 584 -52.73 -11.57 -38.16
C ASN A 584 -52.56 -10.57 -37.00
N GLY A 585 -51.54 -9.73 -37.09
CA GLY A 585 -51.40 -8.53 -36.27
C GLY A 585 -50.22 -7.67 -36.73
N ALA A 586 -50.50 -6.77 -37.66
CA ALA A 586 -49.55 -5.89 -38.33
C ALA A 586 -48.83 -4.92 -37.37
N GLY A 587 -47.55 -4.67 -37.66
CA GLY A 587 -46.74 -3.60 -37.08
C GLY A 587 -45.54 -3.36 -38.00
N GLU A 588 -45.77 -2.61 -39.08
CA GLU A 588 -44.73 -2.14 -39.99
C GLU A 588 -43.81 -1.15 -39.27
N GLY A 589 -42.52 -1.50 -39.21
CA GLY A 589 -41.44 -0.61 -38.81
C GLY A 589 -40.25 -0.86 -39.73
N GLU A 590 -40.24 -0.17 -40.86
CA GLU A 590 -39.17 -0.22 -41.85
C GLU A 590 -37.94 0.54 -41.30
N GLY A 591 -36.97 -0.20 -40.76
CA GLY A 591 -35.66 0.28 -40.35
C GLY A 591 -34.58 -0.30 -41.26
N ASN A 592 -34.11 0.53 -42.19
CA ASN A 592 -33.06 0.35 -43.19
C ASN A 592 -32.09 -0.86 -43.00
N LYS A 593 -32.25 -1.92 -43.81
CA LYS A 593 -31.28 -3.00 -44.00
C LYS A 593 -30.44 -2.74 -45.24
N GLU A 594 -29.38 -1.95 -45.09
CA GLU A 594 -28.21 -2.00 -45.97
C GLU A 594 -26.96 -2.16 -45.10
N LEU A 595 -26.74 -3.39 -44.60
CA LEU A 595 -25.40 -3.82 -44.20
C LEU A 595 -24.74 -4.37 -45.46
N GLY A 596 -23.67 -3.72 -45.92
CA GLY A 596 -22.88 -4.14 -47.07
C GLY A 596 -22.34 -5.58 -46.90
N GLU A 597 -22.01 -6.22 -48.03
CA GLU A 597 -21.51 -7.60 -48.02
C GLU A 597 -20.28 -7.76 -47.12
N ALA A 598 -20.27 -8.85 -46.33
CA ALA A 598 -19.16 -9.20 -45.47
C ALA A 598 -17.85 -9.33 -46.26
N THR A 599 -16.86 -8.50 -45.93
CA THR A 599 -15.51 -8.65 -46.47
C THR A 599 -14.92 -9.97 -45.99
N LYS A 600 -14.88 -10.98 -46.88
CA LYS A 600 -14.05 -12.17 -46.69
C LYS A 600 -12.59 -11.73 -46.75
N MET A 601 -11.96 -11.69 -45.58
CA MET A 601 -10.52 -11.46 -45.48
C MET A 601 -9.83 -12.76 -45.89
N ASP A 602 -9.35 -12.86 -47.13
CA ASP A 602 -8.45 -13.92 -47.58
C ASP A 602 -7.05 -13.67 -46.98
N SER A 603 -6.89 -13.91 -45.69
CA SER A 603 -5.56 -13.93 -45.08
C SER A 603 -4.93 -15.30 -45.31
N GLN A 604 -4.02 -15.40 -46.26
CA GLN A 604 -3.07 -16.52 -46.32
C GLN A 604 -2.06 -16.37 -45.19
N GLY A 605 -2.42 -16.84 -43.99
CA GLY A 605 -1.47 -17.06 -42.91
C GLY A 605 -0.49 -18.15 -43.34
N LYS A 606 0.80 -17.83 -43.37
CA LYS A 606 1.85 -18.82 -43.64
C LYS A 606 2.35 -19.32 -42.30
N ASP A 607 1.93 -20.52 -41.90
CA ASP A 607 2.48 -21.20 -40.73
C ASP A 607 3.97 -21.47 -40.96
N THR A 608 4.82 -20.67 -40.34
CA THR A 608 6.25 -20.95 -40.25
C THR A 608 6.52 -21.65 -38.92
N LYS A 609 6.58 -22.98 -38.99
CA LYS A 609 7.14 -23.80 -37.91
C LYS A 609 8.65 -23.61 -37.92
N LEU A 610 9.18 -22.86 -36.97
CA LEU A 610 10.61 -22.86 -36.67
C LEU A 610 10.94 -24.20 -36.01
N GLU A 611 11.59 -25.10 -36.75
CA GLU A 611 12.35 -26.19 -36.14
C GLU A 611 13.61 -25.55 -35.52
N GLY A 612 13.61 -25.43 -34.19
CA GLY A 612 14.82 -25.16 -33.46
C GLY A 612 15.78 -26.33 -33.67
N ALA A 613 16.98 -26.05 -34.16
CA ALA A 613 18.06 -27.03 -34.15
C ALA A 613 18.50 -27.23 -32.69
N ASP A 614 18.35 -28.44 -32.18
CA ASP A 614 18.90 -28.85 -30.88
C ASP A 614 20.41 -28.56 -30.86
N GLY A 615 20.80 -27.60 -30.03
CA GLY A 615 22.20 -27.35 -29.68
C GLY A 615 22.51 -28.07 -28.38
N ASP A 616 23.62 -28.82 -28.35
CA ASP A 616 24.23 -29.43 -27.15
C ASP A 616 24.76 -28.35 -26.17
N GLY A 617 23.86 -27.52 -25.66
CA GLY A 617 24.08 -26.65 -24.52
C GLY A 617 23.53 -27.33 -23.26
N PRO A 618 24.20 -27.27 -22.10
CA PRO A 618 23.74 -27.95 -20.90
C PRO A 618 22.45 -27.33 -20.37
N THR A 619 21.30 -27.86 -20.79
CA THR A 619 20.01 -27.62 -20.14
C THR A 619 19.95 -28.43 -18.85
N LYS A 620 19.95 -27.76 -17.71
CA LYS A 620 19.49 -28.36 -16.45
C LYS A 620 17.96 -28.42 -16.49
N SER A 621 17.43 -29.57 -16.91
CA SER A 621 16.06 -29.97 -16.59
C SER A 621 16.12 -30.83 -15.33
N GLU A 622 15.67 -30.30 -14.20
CA GLU A 622 15.43 -31.10 -13.01
C GLU A 622 13.98 -31.58 -13.07
N ILE A 623 13.79 -32.81 -13.51
CA ILE A 623 12.52 -33.51 -13.40
C ILE A 623 12.47 -34.05 -11.97
N ILE A 624 11.66 -33.45 -11.11
CA ILE A 624 11.36 -34.02 -9.79
C ILE A 624 10.36 -35.16 -10.00
N SER A 625 10.86 -36.33 -10.38
CA SER A 625 10.11 -37.59 -10.38
C SER A 625 10.15 -38.24 -8.99
N ALA A 626 9.77 -37.51 -7.95
CA ALA A 626 9.77 -38.03 -6.57
C ALA A 626 8.65 -37.40 -5.74
N ALA A 627 7.39 -37.60 -6.15
CA ALA A 627 6.24 -37.42 -5.26
C ALA A 627 5.01 -38.27 -5.66
N SER A 628 5.18 -39.26 -6.54
CA SER A 628 4.13 -40.20 -6.92
C SER A 628 4.71 -41.61 -7.07
N GLU A 629 5.28 -42.13 -5.99
CA GLU A 629 5.34 -43.59 -5.78
C GLU A 629 4.33 -43.92 -4.68
N GLU A 630 3.27 -44.62 -5.05
CA GLU A 630 2.37 -45.30 -4.12
C GLU A 630 3.19 -46.33 -3.32
N GLY A 631 3.29 -46.14 -2.01
CA GLY A 631 4.03 -47.09 -1.16
C GLY A 631 4.12 -46.68 0.30
N PHE A 632 3.00 -46.40 0.97
CA PHE A 632 2.98 -46.35 2.43
C PHE A 632 2.44 -47.65 3.01
N ALA A 633 3.33 -48.49 3.55
CA ALA A 633 3.14 -49.26 4.77
C ALA A 633 4.33 -50.20 5.00
N THR A 634 5.17 -49.90 5.99
CA THR A 634 5.86 -50.95 6.74
C THR A 634 5.31 -50.95 8.16
N THR A 635 4.98 -52.14 8.65
CA THR A 635 4.43 -52.42 9.98
C THR A 635 5.28 -51.83 11.11
N GLU A 636 6.58 -51.62 10.88
CA GLU A 636 7.53 -51.09 11.87
C GLU A 636 7.23 -49.64 12.33
N TYR A 637 6.63 -48.78 11.50
CA TYR A 637 6.35 -47.39 11.90
C TYR A 637 5.14 -47.26 12.84
N LYS A 638 4.14 -48.14 12.68
CA LYS A 638 2.98 -48.18 13.59
C LYS A 638 3.41 -48.59 15.00
N ASP A 639 4.34 -49.54 15.12
CA ASP A 639 4.84 -50.02 16.41
C ASP A 639 5.67 -48.93 17.14
N VAL A 640 6.52 -48.20 16.41
CA VAL A 640 7.30 -47.09 17.00
C VAL A 640 6.41 -45.91 17.42
N TYR A 641 5.35 -45.59 16.68
CA TYR A 641 4.42 -44.51 17.06
C TYR A 641 3.72 -44.81 18.41
N VAL A 642 3.29 -46.05 18.63
CA VAL A 642 2.60 -46.47 19.86
C VAL A 642 3.52 -46.38 21.08
N ASP A 643 4.79 -46.77 20.94
CA ASP A 643 5.78 -46.67 22.03
C ASP A 643 6.02 -45.20 22.44
N TYR A 644 6.05 -44.27 21.49
CA TYR A 644 6.28 -42.85 21.76
C TYR A 644 5.03 -42.08 22.22
N GLU A 645 3.82 -42.51 21.84
CA GLU A 645 2.56 -41.90 22.31
C GLU A 645 2.46 -41.99 23.85
N SER A 646 2.82 -43.14 24.42
CA SER A 646 2.82 -43.36 25.88
C SER A 646 3.84 -42.49 26.63
N VAL A 647 5.02 -42.27 26.04
CA VAL A 647 6.09 -41.43 26.62
C VAL A 647 5.72 -39.94 26.53
N VAL A 648 5.05 -39.52 25.45
CA VAL A 648 4.60 -38.13 25.28
C VAL A 648 3.46 -37.78 26.25
N GLU A 649 2.51 -38.69 26.48
CA GLU A 649 1.47 -38.48 27.50
C GLU A 649 2.08 -38.36 28.91
N GLU A 650 3.03 -39.23 29.26
CA GLU A 650 3.70 -39.19 30.57
C GLU A 650 4.51 -37.90 30.78
N VAL A 651 5.22 -37.43 29.74
CA VAL A 651 6.03 -36.19 29.80
C VAL A 651 5.17 -34.92 29.82
N MET A 652 4.03 -34.92 29.12
CA MET A 652 3.08 -33.80 29.13
C MET A 652 2.35 -33.63 30.47
N ASP A 653 2.23 -34.71 31.25
CA ASP A 653 1.62 -34.73 32.58
C ASP A 653 2.64 -34.56 33.73
N ARG A 654 3.90 -34.99 33.56
CA ARG A 654 4.93 -34.94 34.62
C ARG A 654 5.90 -33.74 34.57
N GLU A 655 6.18 -33.14 33.42
CA GLU A 655 7.12 -32.01 33.31
C GLU A 655 6.49 -30.73 32.76
N GLU A 656 7.10 -29.60 33.16
CA GLU A 656 6.69 -28.21 32.88
C GLU A 656 6.78 -27.85 31.39
N VAL A 657 5.96 -28.48 30.54
CA VAL A 657 5.73 -27.97 29.18
C VAL A 657 4.86 -26.71 29.30
N PRO A 658 5.37 -25.52 28.93
CA PRO A 658 4.61 -24.28 29.03
C PRO A 658 3.32 -24.38 28.21
N ALA A 659 2.21 -23.87 28.75
CA ALA A 659 0.86 -24.09 28.20
C ALA A 659 0.73 -23.71 26.71
N GLY A 660 1.45 -22.68 26.24
CA GLY A 660 1.44 -22.26 24.84
C GLY A 660 2.05 -23.26 23.86
N TYR A 661 2.98 -24.12 24.30
CA TYR A 661 3.66 -25.10 23.44
C TYR A 661 2.95 -26.46 23.38
N ARG A 662 2.06 -26.73 24.33
CA ARG A 662 1.31 -28.01 24.39
C ARG A 662 0.46 -28.23 23.13
N TYR A 663 -0.12 -27.16 22.59
CA TYR A 663 -0.96 -27.21 21.39
C TYR A 663 -0.16 -27.64 20.15
N TYR A 664 1.02 -27.04 19.95
CA TYR A 664 1.88 -27.33 18.80
C TYR A 664 2.41 -28.76 18.83
N ILE A 665 2.78 -29.26 20.01
CA ILE A 665 3.24 -30.63 20.19
C ILE A 665 2.09 -31.61 19.87
N LYS A 666 0.88 -31.38 20.41
CA LYS A 666 -0.30 -32.23 20.09
C LYS A 666 -0.60 -32.25 18.60
N ARG A 667 -0.60 -31.07 17.95
CA ARG A 667 -0.89 -30.97 16.51
C ARG A 667 0.17 -31.62 15.64
N TYR A 668 1.44 -31.56 16.04
CA TYR A 668 2.54 -32.26 15.35
C TYR A 668 2.36 -33.77 15.40
N PHE A 669 2.03 -34.34 16.57
CA PHE A 669 1.80 -35.78 16.71
C PHE A 669 0.51 -36.26 16.03
N GLU A 670 -0.55 -35.44 16.00
CA GLU A 670 -1.76 -35.72 15.21
C GLU A 670 -1.49 -35.76 13.70
N LEU A 671 -0.59 -34.92 13.19
CA LEU A 671 -0.23 -34.87 11.78
C LEU A 671 0.56 -36.10 11.29
N ILE A 672 1.36 -36.70 12.17
CA ILE A 672 2.19 -37.88 11.86
C ILE A 672 1.53 -39.19 12.30
N LYS A 673 0.33 -39.13 12.88
CA LYS A 673 -0.42 -40.32 13.28
C LYS A 673 -0.64 -41.22 12.04
N PRO A 674 -0.27 -42.50 12.12
CA PRO A 674 -0.45 -43.40 10.99
C PRO A 674 -1.94 -43.49 10.64
N ARG A 675 -2.27 -43.25 9.36
CA ARG A 675 -3.62 -43.42 8.82
C ARG A 675 -3.85 -44.90 8.54
N ASP A 676 -5.06 -45.37 8.80
CA ASP A 676 -5.45 -46.77 8.56
C ASP A 676 -5.53 -47.13 7.08
#